data_AF-A0A971ZVL3-F1
#
_entry.id   AF-A0A971ZVL3-F1
#
_cell.length_a   1.000
_cell.length_b   1.000
_cell.length_c   1.000
_cell.angle_alpha   90.00
_cell.angle_beta   90.00
_cell.angle_gamma   90.00
#
_symmetry.space_group_name_H-M   'P 1'
#
loop_
_entity.id
_entity.type
_entity.pdbx_description
1 polymer ?
#
loop_
_entity_poly.entity_id
_entity_poly.type
_entity_poly.pdbx_seq_one_letter_code
_entity_poly.pdbx_strand_id
1 'polypeptide(L)'
;MNFRTTLILAVLAVVAAGTVLLIKYKMPADEGGSGRETLASSRAFAGVSASDVTRIEVDRQGKLGRIVLEQSDHDWRLVEPVGAKARYTQASLLARLLAELSYDRTAKVGSPALDSARLDPPEAAIRFTAKVAPKDAAEGAAPTVATYELAVGRQTGLGTDRYTFVRVKGSDVVYLAKGELHEVATADLEEFRDKNLFGFGPGRIGRLALTRDGATLAAERAADETWTLVEPVRARGDGEAIEALLSAATSLVADDFVEIGSDDGSRYGFDEPRLTLVLQEKAAAAPKSESPAPDAGQGKADQPPADPAKAPTPVVHTLIVGGQADLQGTKAYARIEGQPSAFIIQEKSVRALRKEVFDLRDRRAVPMDSYRVDHLALDLDGAAVALDRADAAWTIAVPEKAPAEGQSVQSLLDRMAGMKVTAFTDQADPASAELGLDKPYGTVTFRHRGDVKDTSIVIGREVAGGAMWVFDPATSVAGKVDGADVLRLKTTWLDLHQLSVWTIGPELVVRSASWTRNGETVELTNSGTNEKPQWRLVQPIEAAPNVEKVHELMGRLRNVEAARNLAAADKAADFGLDDPAIRVTVTAEAAGGEMREFSLLIAERDGKHVGMVAGGKLIFDVDPALVSGLAVALDGAAWADFNKDQATRLEIRGPNVELNLNRLGDEWTADKADGLNVNAMRVRWLLSDLAEIEPAAVVRYKTDNLLPYHLDQPEWRIRVKGLTFDRTFLVGGNGPGGRYATVEGSGRVVILDLKDVEKLAKDRSYYEAAR
;
A
#
# COMPACT_ATOMS: atom_id res chain seq x y z
N MET A 1 61.02 18.10 5.03
CA MET A 1 61.23 17.64 6.42
C MET A 1 62.71 17.76 6.74
N ASN A 2 63.06 18.46 7.83
CA ASN A 2 64.44 18.83 8.13
C ASN A 2 65.17 17.65 8.79
N PHE A 3 66.30 17.19 8.22
CA PHE A 3 67.02 15.97 8.65
C PHE A 3 67.41 16.01 10.14
N ARG A 4 67.61 17.23 10.68
CA ARG A 4 67.86 17.46 12.11
C ARG A 4 66.67 17.12 13.01
N THR A 5 65.45 17.37 12.57
CA THR A 5 64.23 17.12 13.37
C THR A 5 63.90 15.63 13.42
N THR A 6 64.14 14.90 12.32
CA THR A 6 63.98 13.44 12.28
C THR A 6 65.02 12.73 13.14
N LEU A 7 66.26 13.25 13.19
CA LEU A 7 67.31 12.71 14.05
C LEU A 7 66.98 12.91 15.54
N ILE A 8 66.43 14.06 15.93
CA ILE A 8 66.03 14.35 17.32
C ILE A 8 64.89 13.42 17.77
N LEU A 9 63.90 13.18 16.91
CA LEU A 9 62.80 12.25 17.22
C LEU A 9 63.27 10.80 17.31
N ALA A 10 64.21 10.38 16.46
CA ALA A 10 64.81 9.05 16.54
C ALA A 10 65.62 8.86 17.82
N VAL A 11 66.36 9.88 18.26
CA VAL A 11 67.09 9.85 19.54
C VAL A 11 66.14 9.81 20.73
N LEU A 12 65.04 10.57 20.72
CA LEU A 12 64.02 10.52 21.78
C LEU A 12 63.32 9.15 21.85
N ALA A 13 63.05 8.51 20.71
CA ALA A 13 62.47 7.17 20.66
C ALA A 13 63.44 6.11 21.21
N VAL A 14 64.74 6.21 20.93
CA VAL A 14 65.76 5.31 21.48
C VAL A 14 65.97 5.55 22.98
N VAL A 15 65.89 6.80 23.47
CA VAL A 15 65.95 7.10 24.90
C VAL A 15 64.73 6.55 25.64
N ALA A 16 63.52 6.69 25.08
CA ALA A 16 62.30 6.13 25.65
C ALA A 16 62.31 4.59 25.66
N ALA A 17 62.75 3.96 24.56
CA ALA A 17 62.92 2.51 24.50
C ALA A 17 64.02 2.01 25.46
N GLY A 18 65.11 2.77 25.61
CA GLY A 18 66.17 2.53 26.58
C GLY A 18 65.72 2.66 28.03
N THR A 19 64.80 3.59 28.35
CA THR A 19 64.23 3.72 29.71
C THR A 19 63.33 2.54 30.05
N VAL A 20 62.51 2.09 29.10
CA VAL A 20 61.63 0.92 29.29
C VAL A 20 62.45 -0.38 29.43
N LEU A 21 63.54 -0.53 28.67
CA LEU A 21 64.43 -1.69 28.78
C LEU A 21 65.31 -1.65 30.05
N LEU A 22 65.73 -0.47 30.53
CA LEU A 22 66.45 -0.34 31.80
C LEU A 22 65.56 -0.63 33.02
N ILE A 23 64.26 -0.31 32.96
CA ILE A 23 63.28 -0.72 33.98
C ILE A 23 63.04 -2.24 33.94
N LYS A 24 63.21 -2.90 32.79
CA LYS A 24 63.03 -4.36 32.65
C LYS A 24 64.28 -5.20 32.93
N TYR A 25 65.51 -4.65 32.89
CA TYR A 25 66.74 -5.46 32.92
C TYR A 25 67.75 -5.13 34.04
N LYS A 26 67.40 -4.27 35.01
CA LYS A 26 68.18 -4.08 36.24
C LYS A 26 67.30 -4.16 37.48
N MET A 27 67.00 -5.37 37.93
CA MET A 27 67.18 -5.76 39.33
C MET A 27 67.16 -7.29 39.46
N PRO A 28 68.06 -7.90 40.27
CA PRO A 28 68.22 -9.34 40.39
C PRO A 28 67.15 -9.95 41.31
N ALA A 29 66.97 -11.26 41.19
CA ALA A 29 66.20 -12.07 42.13
C ALA A 29 66.82 -11.96 43.54
N ASP A 30 66.01 -11.52 44.50
CA ASP A 30 66.20 -11.86 45.90
C ASP A 30 64.83 -11.99 46.58
N GLU A 31 64.74 -12.98 47.46
CA GLU A 31 63.55 -13.55 48.04
C GLU A 31 62.84 -12.58 49.02
N GLY A 32 61.52 -12.48 48.91
CA GLY A 32 60.70 -11.68 49.83
C GLY A 32 59.23 -11.65 49.41
N GLY A 33 58.51 -12.74 49.67
CA GLY A 33 57.10 -12.87 49.33
C GLY A 33 56.20 -11.86 50.06
N SER A 34 55.31 -11.21 49.32
CA SER A 34 53.95 -10.89 49.78
C SER A 34 53.05 -10.68 48.55
N GLY A 35 51.90 -11.37 48.56
CA GLY A 35 51.12 -11.74 47.39
C GLY A 35 50.47 -10.58 46.63
N ARG A 36 50.62 -10.61 45.31
CA ARG A 36 49.59 -10.11 44.38
C ARG A 36 48.65 -11.27 44.07
N GLU A 37 47.63 -11.45 44.91
CA GLU A 37 46.45 -12.23 44.54
C GLU A 37 45.72 -11.48 43.42
N THR A 38 45.66 -12.08 42.24
CA THR A 38 44.63 -11.81 41.23
C THR A 38 43.27 -12.15 41.85
N LEU A 39 42.59 -11.13 42.40
CA LEU A 39 41.21 -11.24 42.89
C LEU A 39 40.29 -11.59 41.71
N ALA A 40 39.94 -12.86 41.58
CA ALA A 40 38.75 -13.25 40.84
C ALA A 40 37.54 -12.52 41.48
N SER A 41 36.75 -11.82 40.67
CA SER A 41 35.57 -11.04 41.10
C SER A 41 34.66 -11.92 41.96
N SER A 42 34.73 -11.78 43.28
CA SER A 42 33.88 -12.53 44.21
C SER A 42 32.54 -11.80 44.34
N ARG A 43 31.44 -12.56 44.33
CA ARG A 43 30.10 -12.00 44.57
C ARG A 43 29.97 -11.61 46.03
N ALA A 44 29.39 -10.44 46.31
CA ALA A 44 29.16 -9.96 47.67
C ALA A 44 28.13 -10.79 48.44
N PHE A 45 27.17 -11.39 47.72
CA PHE A 45 26.09 -12.21 48.30
C PHE A 45 26.04 -13.57 47.62
N ALA A 46 26.71 -14.57 48.20
CA ALA A 46 26.70 -15.92 47.66
C ALA A 46 25.31 -16.57 47.76
N GLY A 47 24.87 -17.24 46.69
CA GLY A 47 23.61 -18.00 46.66
C GLY A 47 22.34 -17.18 46.44
N VAL A 48 22.44 -15.87 46.17
CA VAL A 48 21.29 -15.01 45.86
C VAL A 48 21.10 -14.93 44.33
N SER A 49 19.87 -15.16 43.86
CA SER A 49 19.45 -14.86 42.48
C SER A 49 18.56 -13.62 42.44
N ALA A 50 18.59 -12.88 41.33
CA ALA A 50 17.74 -11.71 41.11
C ALA A 50 16.23 -12.04 41.19
N SER A 51 15.84 -13.21 40.66
CA SER A 51 14.45 -13.69 40.68
C SER A 51 13.92 -14.01 42.08
N ASP A 52 14.81 -14.20 43.04
CA ASP A 52 14.47 -14.59 44.40
C ASP A 52 14.38 -13.39 45.36
N VAL A 53 14.77 -12.20 44.90
CA VAL A 53 14.64 -10.95 45.65
C VAL A 53 13.18 -10.54 45.69
N THR A 54 12.61 -10.49 46.88
CA THR A 54 11.16 -10.26 47.10
C THR A 54 10.85 -8.87 47.68
N ARG A 55 11.83 -8.23 48.32
CA ARG A 55 11.69 -6.91 48.92
C ARG A 55 13.00 -6.15 48.85
N ILE A 56 12.93 -4.85 48.52
CA ILE A 56 14.09 -3.95 48.51
C ILE A 56 13.67 -2.64 49.19
N GLU A 57 14.39 -2.24 50.21
CA GLU A 57 14.26 -0.97 50.90
C GLU A 57 15.51 -0.14 50.63
N VAL A 58 15.36 1.11 50.23
CA VAL A 58 16.47 2.02 49.96
C VAL A 58 16.25 3.32 50.71
N ASP A 59 17.05 3.56 51.74
CA ASP A 59 17.09 4.78 52.53
C ASP A 59 18.16 5.72 51.96
N ARG A 60 17.74 6.82 51.32
CA ARG A 60 18.64 7.78 50.66
C ARG A 60 18.72 9.08 51.45
N GLN A 61 19.90 9.68 51.45
CA GLN A 61 20.13 10.95 52.14
C GLN A 61 19.43 12.13 51.45
N GLY A 62 19.15 13.18 52.23
CA GLY A 62 18.61 14.44 51.73
C GLY A 62 17.14 14.33 51.27
N LYS A 63 16.83 14.90 50.09
CA LYS A 63 15.45 15.02 49.60
C LYS A 63 14.89 13.76 48.92
N LEU A 64 15.74 12.77 48.64
CA LEU A 64 15.35 11.55 47.92
C LEU A 64 14.49 10.60 48.76
N GLY A 65 14.65 10.63 50.09
CA GLY A 65 13.86 9.85 51.03
C GLY A 65 13.95 8.32 50.85
N ARG A 66 13.08 7.61 51.56
CA ARG A 66 13.00 6.14 51.56
C ARG A 66 12.12 5.62 50.43
N ILE A 67 12.53 4.53 49.78
CA ILE A 67 11.66 3.71 48.93
C ILE A 67 11.58 2.29 49.45
N VAL A 68 10.42 1.68 49.28
CA VAL A 68 10.19 0.26 49.55
C VAL A 68 9.54 -0.36 48.32
N LEU A 69 10.18 -1.36 47.75
CA LEU A 69 9.71 -2.17 46.64
C LEU A 69 9.39 -3.57 47.14
N GLU A 70 8.22 -4.08 46.78
CA GLU A 70 7.79 -5.45 47.07
C GLU A 70 7.41 -6.16 45.77
N GLN A 71 7.82 -7.43 45.64
CA GLN A 71 7.42 -8.27 44.51
C GLN A 71 6.22 -9.12 44.89
N SER A 72 5.17 -9.09 44.07
CA SER A 72 3.97 -9.94 44.18
C SER A 72 3.61 -10.50 42.81
N ASP A 73 3.45 -11.81 42.70
CA ASP A 73 3.05 -12.50 41.45
C ASP A 73 3.83 -12.06 40.19
N HIS A 74 5.15 -11.91 40.33
CA HIS A 74 6.10 -11.45 39.30
C HIS A 74 6.07 -9.96 38.95
N ASP A 75 5.17 -9.16 39.53
CA ASP A 75 5.14 -7.71 39.41
C ASP A 75 5.79 -7.02 40.62
N TRP A 76 6.36 -5.83 40.39
CA TRP A 76 6.90 -4.99 41.46
C TRP A 76 5.90 -3.90 41.85
N ARG A 77 5.73 -3.68 43.15
CA ARG A 77 4.93 -2.62 43.74
C ARG A 77 5.83 -1.69 44.55
N LEU A 78 5.65 -0.39 44.37
CA LEU A 78 6.20 0.63 45.25
C LEU A 78 5.22 0.79 46.43
N VAL A 79 5.71 0.55 47.64
CA VAL A 79 4.90 0.52 48.86
C VAL A 79 5.11 1.78 49.70
N GLU A 80 6.35 2.27 49.76
CA GLU A 80 6.71 3.54 50.37
C GLU A 80 7.54 4.39 49.38
N PRO A 81 7.40 5.72 49.41
CA PRO A 81 6.51 6.51 50.28
C PRO A 81 5.06 6.53 49.78
N VAL A 82 4.77 5.92 48.62
CA VAL A 82 3.43 5.83 48.05
C VAL A 82 3.11 4.41 47.62
N GLY A 83 1.83 4.03 47.71
CA GLY A 83 1.34 2.78 47.17
C GLY A 83 1.04 2.88 45.67
N ALA A 84 2.00 2.51 44.82
CA ALA A 84 1.87 2.57 43.36
C ALA A 84 2.47 1.34 42.67
N LYS A 85 2.12 1.12 41.40
CA LYS A 85 2.80 0.11 40.59
C LYS A 85 4.25 0.56 40.34
N ALA A 86 5.22 -0.32 40.56
CA ALA A 86 6.61 0.00 40.28
C ALA A 86 6.93 -0.30 38.81
N ARG A 87 7.86 0.47 38.26
CA ARG A 87 8.46 0.22 36.96
C ARG A 87 9.26 -1.07 37.04
N TYR A 88 8.73 -2.12 36.41
CA TYR A 88 9.33 -3.46 36.43
C TYR A 88 10.81 -3.46 36.05
N THR A 89 11.20 -2.71 35.01
CA THR A 89 12.58 -2.65 34.53
C THR A 89 13.54 -2.06 35.56
N GLN A 90 13.14 -1.00 36.27
CA GLN A 90 13.99 -0.33 37.26
C GLN A 90 14.12 -1.17 38.54
N ALA A 91 12.99 -1.69 39.04
CA ALA A 91 12.97 -2.53 40.24
C ALA A 91 13.73 -3.85 40.03
N SER A 92 13.53 -4.51 38.88
CA SER A 92 14.25 -5.74 38.53
C SER A 92 15.74 -5.50 38.26
N LEU A 93 16.10 -4.33 37.71
CA LEU A 93 17.51 -3.95 37.56
C LEU A 93 18.17 -3.80 38.92
N LEU A 94 17.54 -3.13 39.89
CA LEU A 94 18.07 -3.00 41.24
C LEU A 94 18.20 -4.38 41.91
N ALA A 95 17.19 -5.25 41.82
CA ALA A 95 17.25 -6.62 42.31
C ALA A 95 18.45 -7.40 41.73
N ARG A 96 18.66 -7.29 40.41
CA ARG A 96 19.79 -7.92 39.72
C ARG A 96 21.14 -7.37 40.17
N LEU A 97 21.28 -6.05 40.23
CA LEU A 97 22.53 -5.40 40.66
C LEU A 97 22.91 -5.78 42.09
N LEU A 98 21.91 -5.99 42.97
CA LEU A 98 22.14 -6.47 44.33
C LEU A 98 22.55 -7.94 44.37
N ALA A 99 21.84 -8.82 43.65
CA ALA A 99 22.15 -10.26 43.61
C ALA A 99 23.52 -10.56 42.97
N GLU A 100 23.88 -9.80 41.94
CA GLU A 100 25.10 -10.01 41.14
C GLU A 100 26.26 -9.09 41.55
N LEU A 101 26.12 -8.36 42.66
CA LEU A 101 27.09 -7.38 43.12
C LEU A 101 28.50 -7.97 43.19
N SER A 102 29.37 -7.52 42.29
CA SER A 102 30.78 -7.89 42.22
C SER A 102 31.66 -6.71 42.59
N TYR A 103 32.86 -7.01 43.08
CA TYR A 103 33.86 -6.00 43.45
C TYR A 103 35.23 -6.37 42.91
N ASP A 104 35.96 -5.34 42.48
CA ASP A 104 37.28 -5.52 41.86
C ASP A 104 38.43 -5.17 42.82
N ARG A 105 38.14 -4.38 43.86
CA ARG A 105 39.12 -3.91 44.84
C ARG A 105 38.52 -3.81 46.23
N THR A 106 39.37 -4.01 47.23
CA THR A 106 39.04 -3.89 48.65
C THR A 106 39.91 -2.83 49.31
N ALA A 107 39.35 -2.15 50.31
CA ALA A 107 40.05 -1.22 51.20
C ALA A 107 39.60 -1.49 52.64
N LYS A 108 40.54 -1.48 53.60
CA LYS A 108 40.22 -1.72 55.00
C LYS A 108 39.67 -0.44 55.67
N VAL A 109 38.63 -0.61 56.49
CA VAL A 109 38.00 0.46 57.27
C VAL A 109 39.04 1.21 58.11
N GLY A 110 38.97 2.55 58.13
CA GLY A 110 39.89 3.44 58.86
C GLY A 110 41.15 3.89 58.10
N SER A 111 41.29 3.51 56.82
CA SER A 111 42.35 4.04 55.96
C SER A 111 42.03 5.49 55.49
N PRO A 112 43.02 6.39 55.33
CA PRO A 112 42.80 7.77 54.86
C PRO A 112 42.09 7.88 53.50
N ALA A 113 42.09 6.78 52.73
CA ALA A 113 41.41 6.68 51.44
C ALA A 113 39.87 6.66 51.55
N LEU A 114 39.32 6.35 52.74
CA LEU A 114 37.88 6.16 52.95
C LEU A 114 37.13 7.40 53.43
N ASP A 115 37.83 8.45 53.87
CA ASP A 115 37.21 9.71 54.34
C ASP A 115 36.40 10.40 53.23
N SER A 116 36.68 10.08 51.96
CA SER A 116 35.99 10.62 50.79
C SER A 116 34.87 9.71 50.24
N ALA A 117 34.68 8.50 50.79
CA ALA A 117 33.78 7.47 50.27
C ALA A 117 32.31 7.67 50.65
N ARG A 118 32.00 8.54 51.64
CA ARG A 118 30.63 8.80 52.13
C ARG A 118 29.85 7.52 52.46
N LEU A 119 30.41 6.66 53.31
CA LEU A 119 29.79 5.41 53.79
C LEU A 119 29.29 5.52 55.25
N ASP A 120 29.49 6.67 55.89
CA ASP A 120 29.03 7.00 57.24
C ASP A 120 28.78 8.53 57.36
N PRO A 121 27.55 9.02 57.14
CA PRO A 121 26.40 8.25 56.66
C PRO A 121 26.57 7.86 55.17
N PRO A 122 25.99 6.72 54.74
CA PRO A 122 25.98 6.32 53.32
C PRO A 122 25.09 7.23 52.47
N GLU A 123 25.40 7.36 51.16
CA GLU A 123 24.54 8.07 50.21
C GLU A 123 23.20 7.33 49.98
N ALA A 124 23.24 6.00 49.98
CA ALA A 124 22.06 5.14 50.08
C ALA A 124 22.34 3.92 50.98
N ALA A 125 21.42 3.59 51.88
CA ALA A 125 21.45 2.34 52.64
C ALA A 125 20.38 1.41 52.07
N ILE A 126 20.81 0.24 51.58
CA ILE A 126 19.92 -0.75 50.97
C ILE A 126 19.73 -1.91 51.94
N ARG A 127 18.48 -2.29 52.17
CA ARG A 127 18.09 -3.54 52.83
C ARG A 127 17.23 -4.36 51.88
N PHE A 128 17.65 -5.58 51.55
CA PHE A 128 16.86 -6.43 50.66
C PHE A 128 16.65 -7.83 51.23
N THR A 129 15.52 -8.43 50.87
CA THR A 129 15.11 -9.77 51.30
C THR A 129 15.05 -10.69 50.10
N ALA A 130 15.70 -11.85 50.20
CA ALA A 130 15.73 -12.85 49.15
C ALA A 130 15.41 -14.24 49.69
N LYS A 131 14.79 -15.08 48.86
CA LYS A 131 14.67 -16.52 49.08
C LYS A 131 16.00 -17.17 48.69
N VAL A 132 16.63 -17.90 49.60
CA VAL A 132 17.95 -18.53 49.35
C VAL A 132 17.94 -19.99 49.73
N ALA A 133 18.69 -20.79 48.97
CA ALA A 133 18.92 -22.18 49.32
C ALA A 133 19.78 -22.26 50.61
N PRO A 134 19.44 -23.13 51.57
CA PRO A 134 20.29 -23.35 52.73
C PRO A 134 21.68 -23.84 52.29
N LYS A 135 22.73 -23.35 52.97
CA LYS A 135 24.14 -23.53 52.58
C LYS A 135 24.61 -25.00 52.52
N ASP A 136 23.82 -25.94 53.08
CA ASP A 136 24.09 -27.38 53.16
C ASP A 136 22.83 -28.24 52.87
N ALA A 137 21.87 -27.74 52.09
CA ALA A 137 20.62 -28.45 51.82
C ALA A 137 20.73 -29.56 50.76
N ALA A 138 20.05 -30.68 50.99
CA ALA A 138 19.77 -31.68 49.96
C ALA A 138 18.88 -31.09 48.84
N GLU A 139 19.02 -31.61 47.63
CA GLU A 139 18.26 -31.20 46.44
C GLU A 139 16.75 -31.22 46.74
N GLY A 140 16.07 -30.06 46.66
CA GLY A 140 14.63 -29.92 46.94
C GLY A 140 14.24 -29.33 48.30
N ALA A 141 15.18 -28.89 49.15
CA ALA A 141 14.84 -28.18 50.39
C ALA A 141 14.13 -26.84 50.13
N ALA A 142 13.11 -26.52 50.92
CA ALA A 142 12.40 -25.26 50.81
C ALA A 142 13.35 -24.07 51.04
N PRO A 143 13.29 -23.02 50.21
CA PRO A 143 14.15 -21.86 50.35
C PRO A 143 13.89 -21.14 51.68
N THR A 144 14.95 -20.64 52.31
CA THR A 144 14.85 -19.80 53.52
C THR A 144 14.82 -18.33 53.13
N VAL A 145 14.19 -17.50 53.95
CA VAL A 145 14.15 -16.04 53.73
C VAL A 145 15.35 -15.42 54.44
N ALA A 146 16.27 -14.82 53.67
CA ALA A 146 17.44 -14.11 54.19
C ALA A 146 17.33 -12.60 53.92
N THR A 147 17.89 -11.80 54.83
CA THR A 147 17.93 -10.34 54.71
C THR A 147 19.38 -9.85 54.69
N TYR A 148 19.68 -8.94 53.77
CA TYR A 148 21.00 -8.39 53.55
C TYR A 148 20.96 -6.87 53.66
N GLU A 149 22.05 -6.29 54.15
CA GLU A 149 22.19 -4.83 54.30
C GLU A 149 23.50 -4.36 53.65
N LEU A 150 23.40 -3.33 52.82
CA LEU A 150 24.46 -2.76 52.01
C LEU A 150 24.47 -1.23 52.13
N ALA A 151 25.58 -0.67 52.58
CA ALA A 151 25.83 0.76 52.50
C ALA A 151 26.43 1.10 51.12
N VAL A 152 25.83 2.07 50.43
CA VAL A 152 26.28 2.60 49.14
C VAL A 152 26.80 4.02 49.35
N GLY A 153 28.05 4.24 48.99
CA GLY A 153 28.74 5.51 49.10
C GLY A 153 28.94 6.18 47.75
N ARG A 154 29.84 7.16 47.70
CA ARG A 154 30.10 8.00 46.52
C ARG A 154 30.55 7.17 45.30
N GLN A 155 30.12 7.59 44.11
CA GLN A 155 30.66 7.09 42.85
C GLN A 155 31.98 7.77 42.50
N THR A 156 32.95 7.02 41.98
CA THR A 156 34.25 7.54 41.53
C THR A 156 34.61 6.97 40.16
N GLY A 157 35.23 7.79 39.32
CA GLY A 157 35.85 7.36 38.07
C GLY A 157 37.28 6.90 38.32
N LEU A 158 37.63 5.69 37.88
CA LEU A 158 39.01 5.20 37.83
C LEU A 158 39.26 4.63 36.43
N GLY A 159 39.96 5.40 35.59
CA GLY A 159 40.16 5.04 34.17
C GLY A 159 38.87 5.26 33.36
N THR A 160 38.50 4.28 32.52
CA THR A 160 37.25 4.30 31.73
C THR A 160 36.04 3.73 32.49
N ASP A 161 36.26 3.17 33.68
CA ASP A 161 35.22 2.48 34.45
C ASP A 161 34.71 3.34 35.62
N ARG A 162 33.39 3.24 35.86
CA ARG A 162 32.71 3.83 37.03
C ARG A 162 32.66 2.81 38.16
N TYR A 163 33.15 3.21 39.34
CA TYR A 163 33.14 2.41 40.56
C TYR A 163 32.33 3.08 41.64
N THR A 164 31.68 2.29 42.49
CA THR A 164 30.90 2.73 43.63
C THR A 164 31.49 2.15 44.90
N PHE A 165 31.75 2.99 45.91
CA PHE A 165 32.13 2.48 47.22
C PHE A 165 30.94 1.79 47.87
N VAL A 166 31.09 0.54 48.30
CA VAL A 166 30.04 -0.21 48.98
C VAL A 166 30.58 -0.94 50.21
N ARG A 167 29.73 -1.12 51.24
CA ARG A 167 30.08 -1.86 52.44
C ARG A 167 28.92 -2.75 52.87
N VAL A 168 29.16 -4.05 52.90
CA VAL A 168 28.20 -5.03 53.43
C VAL A 168 28.19 -4.92 54.96
N LYS A 169 27.01 -4.96 55.58
CA LYS A 169 26.89 -4.92 57.05
C LYS A 169 27.63 -6.10 57.70
N GLY A 170 28.42 -5.80 58.72
CA GLY A 170 29.24 -6.77 59.43
C GLY A 170 30.63 -7.03 58.80
N SER A 171 30.92 -6.45 57.63
CA SER A 171 32.27 -6.48 57.03
C SER A 171 33.11 -5.28 57.49
N ASP A 172 34.40 -5.51 57.77
CA ASP A 172 35.43 -4.49 58.01
C ASP A 172 36.12 -4.03 56.70
N VAL A 173 35.58 -4.47 55.55
CA VAL A 173 36.08 -4.19 54.22
C VAL A 173 35.12 -3.29 53.46
N VAL A 174 35.65 -2.25 52.85
CA VAL A 174 34.98 -1.43 51.84
C VAL A 174 35.38 -1.94 50.46
N TYR A 175 34.39 -2.14 49.60
CA TYR A 175 34.55 -2.67 48.26
C TYR A 175 34.33 -1.57 47.23
N LEU A 176 35.07 -1.64 46.11
CA LEU A 176 34.75 -0.87 44.91
C LEU A 176 33.95 -1.76 43.95
N ALA A 177 32.64 -1.59 43.95
CA ALA A 177 31.75 -2.28 43.03
C ALA A 177 31.72 -1.58 41.67
N LYS A 178 31.89 -2.35 40.59
CA LYS A 178 31.83 -1.83 39.22
C LYS A 178 30.39 -1.80 38.73
N GLY A 179 30.01 -0.75 38.00
CA GLY A 179 28.70 -0.64 37.35
C GLY A 179 27.79 0.46 37.89
N GLU A 180 26.49 0.30 37.68
CA GLU A 180 25.49 1.37 37.78
C GLU A 180 24.67 1.32 39.08
N LEU A 181 25.13 0.56 40.09
CA LEU A 181 24.44 0.45 41.37
C LEU A 181 24.19 1.81 42.01
N HIS A 182 25.17 2.73 41.96
CA HIS A 182 25.00 4.08 42.49
C HIS A 182 23.86 4.83 41.80
N GLU A 183 23.82 4.83 40.46
CA GLU A 183 22.80 5.50 39.66
C GLU A 183 21.40 4.99 39.99
N VAL A 184 21.21 3.67 40.04
CA VAL A 184 19.90 3.09 40.36
C VAL A 184 19.53 3.27 41.83
N ALA A 185 20.48 3.10 42.76
CA ALA A 185 20.23 3.22 44.21
C ALA A 185 19.98 4.67 44.65
N THR A 186 20.42 5.66 43.87
CA THR A 186 20.23 7.08 44.14
C THR A 186 19.23 7.75 43.19
N ALA A 187 18.62 6.98 42.30
CA ALA A 187 17.58 7.45 41.39
C ALA A 187 16.38 8.06 42.13
N ASP A 188 15.74 9.04 41.49
CA ASP A 188 14.55 9.70 42.01
C ASP A 188 13.37 8.73 42.11
N LEU A 189 12.42 9.05 42.99
CA LEU A 189 11.21 8.24 43.21
C LEU A 189 10.44 7.96 41.91
N GLU A 190 10.37 8.94 41.01
CA GLU A 190 9.65 8.86 39.74
C GLU A 190 10.26 7.84 38.76
N GLU A 191 11.54 7.51 38.87
CA GLU A 191 12.18 6.50 38.04
C GLU A 191 11.68 5.09 38.37
N PHE A 192 11.25 4.88 39.62
CA PHE A 192 10.71 3.62 40.10
C PHE A 192 9.20 3.49 39.91
N ARG A 193 8.49 4.55 39.53
CA ARG A 193 7.04 4.50 39.27
C ARG A 193 6.75 4.12 37.81
N ASP A 194 5.75 3.25 37.62
CA ASP A 194 5.21 2.98 36.28
C ASP A 194 4.53 4.25 35.76
N LYS A 195 4.96 4.70 34.58
CA LYS A 195 4.42 5.91 33.95
C LYS A 195 3.22 5.58 33.06
N ASN A 196 2.95 4.32 32.75
CA ASN A 196 1.77 3.95 31.98
C ASN A 196 0.54 4.03 32.88
N LEU A 197 -0.48 4.79 32.45
CA LEU A 197 -1.73 4.91 33.21
C LEU A 197 -2.53 3.61 33.16
N PHE A 198 -2.51 2.93 32.01
CA PHE A 198 -3.13 1.63 31.81
C PHE A 198 -2.06 0.59 31.49
N GLY A 199 -2.10 -0.54 32.18
CA GLY A 199 -1.14 -1.65 32.01
C GLY A 199 -1.61 -2.76 31.08
N PHE A 200 -2.58 -2.49 30.21
CA PHE A 200 -3.22 -3.47 29.33
C PHE A 200 -3.49 -2.87 27.94
N GLY A 201 -3.66 -3.74 26.92
CA GLY A 201 -3.93 -3.32 25.55
C GLY A 201 -5.42 -3.17 25.20
N PRO A 202 -5.74 -2.51 24.07
CA PRO A 202 -7.11 -2.17 23.68
C PRO A 202 -8.01 -3.39 23.44
N GLY A 203 -7.45 -4.52 22.97
CA GLY A 203 -8.21 -5.74 22.68
C GLY A 203 -8.88 -6.40 23.89
N ARG A 204 -8.50 -6.02 25.13
CA ARG A 204 -9.18 -6.46 26.35
C ARG A 204 -10.49 -5.72 26.59
N ILE A 205 -10.74 -4.59 25.94
CA ILE A 205 -11.91 -3.75 26.19
C ILE A 205 -13.11 -4.25 25.37
N GLY A 206 -14.25 -4.40 26.04
CA GLY A 206 -15.53 -4.77 25.43
C GLY A 206 -16.53 -3.61 25.38
N ARG A 207 -16.34 -2.58 26.21
CA ARG A 207 -17.18 -1.37 26.22
C ARG A 207 -16.38 -0.15 26.63
N LEU A 208 -16.68 0.99 26.02
CA LEU A 208 -16.19 2.29 26.43
C LEU A 208 -17.36 3.26 26.62
N ALA A 209 -17.20 4.21 27.54
CA ALA A 209 -18.05 5.39 27.65
C ALA A 209 -17.19 6.63 27.84
N LEU A 210 -17.38 7.62 26.98
CA LEU A 210 -16.69 8.90 26.98
C LEU A 210 -17.69 9.99 27.33
N THR A 211 -17.50 10.65 28.47
CA THR A 211 -18.33 11.77 28.92
C THR A 211 -17.56 13.08 28.81
N ARG A 212 -18.16 14.08 28.16
CA ARG A 212 -17.63 15.43 28.01
C ARG A 212 -18.76 16.45 27.96
N ASP A 213 -18.60 17.58 28.63
CA ASP A 213 -19.57 18.68 28.62
C ASP A 213 -21.01 18.23 28.97
N GLY A 214 -21.14 17.21 29.84
CA GLY A 214 -22.41 16.60 30.23
C GLY A 214 -23.03 15.60 29.24
N ALA A 215 -22.43 15.40 28.06
CA ALA A 215 -22.86 14.41 27.06
C ALA A 215 -22.01 13.14 27.15
N THR A 216 -22.65 11.98 27.00
CA THR A 216 -21.98 10.66 27.00
C THR A 216 -22.10 10.00 25.62
N LEU A 217 -20.96 9.54 25.11
CA LEU A 217 -20.82 8.68 23.94
C LEU A 217 -20.37 7.31 24.41
N ALA A 218 -21.12 6.25 24.09
CA ALA A 218 -20.77 4.90 24.50
C ALA A 218 -20.78 3.93 23.32
N ALA A 219 -19.81 3.02 23.32
CA ALA A 219 -19.69 1.98 22.32
C ALA A 219 -19.47 0.61 22.98
N GLU A 220 -20.11 -0.41 22.41
CA GLU A 220 -20.02 -1.79 22.85
C GLU A 220 -19.55 -2.69 21.71
N ARG A 221 -18.71 -3.66 22.06
CA ARG A 221 -18.22 -4.67 21.13
C ARG A 221 -19.12 -5.90 21.16
N ALA A 222 -19.66 -6.26 20.01
CA ALA A 222 -20.45 -7.48 19.83
C ALA A 222 -19.56 -8.72 19.78
N ALA A 223 -20.18 -9.90 19.83
CA ALA A 223 -19.49 -11.19 19.81
C ALA A 223 -18.76 -11.49 18.49
N ASP A 224 -19.19 -10.87 17.40
CA ASP A 224 -18.55 -10.92 16.08
C ASP A 224 -17.42 -9.88 15.92
N GLU A 225 -16.99 -9.29 17.04
CA GLU A 225 -15.93 -8.28 17.15
C GLU A 225 -16.26 -6.93 16.48
N THR A 226 -17.51 -6.73 16.04
CA THR A 226 -17.99 -5.43 15.52
C THR A 226 -18.35 -4.48 16.65
N TRP A 227 -18.25 -3.18 16.37
CA TRP A 227 -18.58 -2.13 17.33
C TRP A 227 -19.95 -1.52 17.03
N THR A 228 -20.72 -1.26 18.09
CA THR A 228 -22.01 -0.58 18.04
C THR A 228 -21.97 0.60 19.00
N LEU A 229 -22.28 1.80 18.50
CA LEU A 229 -22.61 2.94 19.37
C LEU A 229 -23.95 2.65 20.04
N VAL A 230 -24.02 2.86 21.35
CA VAL A 230 -25.23 2.64 22.16
C VAL A 230 -25.78 3.92 22.78
N GLU A 231 -24.94 4.95 22.94
CA GLU A 231 -25.32 6.29 23.39
C GLU A 231 -24.54 7.36 22.59
N PRO A 232 -25.14 8.53 22.30
CA PRO A 232 -26.55 8.88 22.53
C PRO A 232 -27.50 8.24 21.50
N VAL A 233 -26.96 7.65 20.44
CA VAL A 233 -27.70 7.00 19.37
C VAL A 233 -27.25 5.55 19.22
N ARG A 234 -28.19 4.67 18.86
CA ARG A 234 -27.86 3.28 18.54
C ARG A 234 -27.50 3.17 17.06
N ALA A 235 -26.22 2.99 16.75
CA ALA A 235 -25.72 2.97 15.38
C ALA A 235 -24.49 2.05 15.21
N ARG A 236 -24.19 1.65 13.97
CA ARG A 236 -22.93 0.96 13.66
C ARG A 236 -21.75 1.85 14.04
N GLY A 237 -20.78 1.27 14.75
CA GLY A 237 -19.53 1.94 15.10
C GLY A 237 -18.49 1.79 13.99
N ASP A 238 -17.71 2.83 13.78
CA ASP A 238 -16.48 2.76 13.00
C ASP A 238 -15.42 2.04 13.87
N GLY A 239 -15.21 0.76 13.58
CA GLY A 239 -14.30 -0.07 14.34
C GLY A 239 -12.86 0.45 14.31
N GLU A 240 -12.41 1.03 13.21
CA GLU A 240 -11.05 1.58 13.11
C GLU A 240 -10.90 2.81 14.00
N ALA A 241 -11.87 3.73 13.95
CA ALA A 241 -11.86 4.93 14.79
C ALA A 241 -11.96 4.61 16.30
N ILE A 242 -12.78 3.61 16.67
CA ILE A 242 -12.95 3.16 18.05
C ILE A 242 -11.67 2.48 18.57
N GLU A 243 -11.06 1.58 17.80
CA GLU A 243 -9.79 0.95 18.19
C GLU A 243 -8.65 1.98 18.29
N ALA A 244 -8.64 2.99 17.43
CA ALA A 244 -7.68 4.11 17.53
C ALA A 244 -7.88 4.93 18.82
N LEU A 245 -9.12 5.18 19.24
CA LEU A 245 -9.44 5.81 20.53
C LEU A 245 -8.97 4.94 21.70
N LEU A 246 -9.26 3.64 21.69
CA LEU A 246 -8.84 2.70 22.73
C LEU A 246 -7.31 2.59 22.81
N SER A 247 -6.62 2.58 21.67
CA SER A 247 -5.16 2.60 21.60
C SER A 247 -4.61 3.87 22.23
N ALA A 248 -5.13 5.05 21.86
CA ALA A 248 -4.71 6.32 22.45
C ALA A 248 -4.95 6.39 23.97
N ALA A 249 -6.04 5.79 24.45
CA ALA A 249 -6.36 5.71 25.88
C ALA A 249 -5.41 4.78 26.63
N THR A 250 -5.22 3.56 26.12
CA THR A 250 -4.39 2.54 26.78
C THR A 250 -2.89 2.83 26.69
N SER A 251 -2.46 3.66 25.74
CA SER A 251 -1.06 4.09 25.59
C SER A 251 -0.72 5.38 26.36
N LEU A 252 -1.58 5.84 27.28
CA LEU A 252 -1.31 7.06 28.04
C LEU A 252 -0.11 6.88 28.96
N VAL A 253 0.82 7.83 28.86
CA VAL A 253 2.03 7.92 29.69
C VAL A 253 2.01 9.22 30.48
N ALA A 254 2.29 9.13 31.77
CA ALA A 254 2.49 10.26 32.65
C ALA A 254 3.84 10.94 32.37
N ASP A 255 3.82 12.25 32.19
CA ASP A 255 5.04 13.06 32.24
C ASP A 255 5.59 13.06 33.67
N ASP A 256 4.68 13.25 34.65
CA ASP A 256 4.97 13.49 36.06
C ASP A 256 3.77 13.08 36.96
N PHE A 257 3.92 13.11 38.28
CA PHE A 257 2.93 12.69 39.28
C PHE A 257 2.67 13.77 40.33
N VAL A 258 1.44 13.79 40.87
CA VAL A 258 1.09 14.63 42.02
C VAL A 258 0.38 13.78 43.05
N GLU A 259 0.86 13.84 44.30
CA GLU A 259 0.13 13.21 45.41
C GLU A 259 -1.08 14.05 45.78
N ILE A 260 -2.23 13.38 45.89
CA ILE A 260 -3.49 14.04 46.20
C ILE A 260 -4.00 13.46 47.52
N GLY A 261 -4.18 14.32 48.52
CA GLY A 261 -4.92 13.93 49.73
C GLY A 261 -6.39 13.63 49.38
N SER A 262 -7.12 12.95 50.26
CA SER A 262 -8.50 12.53 49.97
C SER A 262 -9.48 13.65 49.61
N ASP A 263 -9.15 14.91 49.91
CA ASP A 263 -10.07 16.07 49.87
C ASP A 263 -9.70 17.15 48.82
N ASP A 264 -8.74 16.89 47.93
CA ASP A 264 -8.17 17.91 47.02
C ASP A 264 -8.76 17.90 45.58
N GLY A 265 -9.90 17.24 45.36
CA GLY A 265 -10.53 17.06 44.03
C GLY A 265 -10.76 18.35 43.24
N SER A 266 -11.23 19.40 43.92
CA SER A 266 -11.52 20.70 43.30
C SER A 266 -10.25 21.41 42.79
N ARG A 267 -9.12 21.26 43.49
CA ARG A 267 -7.86 21.94 43.16
C ARG A 267 -7.32 21.51 41.78
N TYR A 268 -7.53 20.25 41.44
CA TYR A 268 -7.06 19.65 40.19
C TYR A 268 -8.14 19.58 39.12
N GLY A 269 -9.35 20.07 39.41
CA GLY A 269 -10.48 20.07 38.49
C GLY A 269 -11.11 18.69 38.26
N PHE A 270 -11.03 17.77 39.22
CA PHE A 270 -11.69 16.46 39.10
C PHE A 270 -13.18 16.48 39.44
N ASP A 271 -13.64 17.50 40.18
CA ASP A 271 -15.07 17.69 40.50
C ASP A 271 -15.87 18.17 39.28
N GLU A 272 -15.20 18.91 38.38
CA GLU A 272 -15.71 19.35 37.09
C GLU A 272 -14.78 18.83 35.97
N PRO A 273 -14.82 17.51 35.69
CA PRO A 273 -13.89 16.89 34.79
C PRO A 273 -14.07 17.40 33.36
N ARG A 274 -12.95 17.71 32.70
CA ARG A 274 -12.93 18.08 31.27
C ARG A 274 -13.24 16.89 30.37
N LEU A 275 -13.02 15.67 30.85
CA LEU A 275 -13.27 14.42 30.14
C LEU A 275 -13.27 13.27 31.16
N THR A 276 -14.24 12.38 31.07
CA THR A 276 -14.25 11.10 31.80
C THR A 276 -14.32 9.96 30.78
N LEU A 277 -13.42 8.99 30.88
CA LEU A 277 -13.39 7.80 30.03
C LEU A 277 -13.51 6.56 30.90
N VAL A 278 -14.58 5.81 30.72
CA VAL A 278 -14.82 4.52 31.36
C VAL A 278 -14.49 3.42 30.36
N LEU A 279 -13.60 2.51 30.74
CA LEU A 279 -13.21 1.33 29.96
C LEU A 279 -13.61 0.08 30.72
N GLN A 280 -14.44 -0.75 30.12
CA GLN A 280 -14.87 -2.03 30.69
C GLN A 280 -14.21 -3.18 29.93
N GLU A 281 -13.49 -4.04 30.66
CA GLU A 281 -12.89 -5.24 30.08
C GLU A 281 -13.96 -6.24 29.63
N LYS A 282 -13.64 -6.99 28.58
CA LYS A 282 -14.43 -8.15 28.14
C LYS A 282 -14.60 -9.08 29.35
N ALA A 283 -15.80 -9.63 29.52
CA ALA A 283 -16.02 -10.67 30.51
C ALA A 283 -15.00 -11.79 30.27
N ALA A 284 -14.27 -12.20 31.32
CA ALA A 284 -13.34 -13.30 31.21
C ALA A 284 -14.10 -14.49 30.62
N ALA A 285 -13.64 -14.99 29.47
CA ALA A 285 -14.10 -16.28 29.00
C ALA A 285 -13.88 -17.25 30.16
N ALA A 286 -14.93 -17.98 30.57
CA ALA A 286 -14.77 -19.04 31.55
C ALA A 286 -13.52 -19.84 31.16
N PRO A 287 -12.59 -20.12 32.10
CA PRO A 287 -11.40 -20.86 31.76
C PRO A 287 -11.85 -22.09 30.99
N LYS A 288 -11.36 -22.25 29.75
CA LYS A 288 -11.56 -23.49 29.01
C LYS A 288 -11.00 -24.56 29.95
N SER A 289 -11.88 -25.32 30.60
CA SER A 289 -11.47 -26.52 31.31
C SER A 289 -10.67 -27.30 30.29
N GLU A 290 -9.36 -27.36 30.49
CA GLU A 290 -8.55 -28.41 29.90
C GLU A 290 -9.21 -29.70 30.37
N SER A 291 -9.98 -30.30 29.46
CA SER A 291 -10.48 -31.65 29.64
C SER A 291 -9.25 -32.51 29.90
N PRO A 292 -9.13 -33.18 31.06
CA PRO A 292 -8.12 -34.22 31.21
C PRO A 292 -8.39 -35.28 30.15
N ALA A 293 -7.33 -35.83 29.57
CA ALA A 293 -7.40 -37.00 28.71
C ALA A 293 -8.28 -38.10 29.36
N PRO A 294 -8.97 -38.93 28.56
CA PRO A 294 -9.83 -39.96 29.11
C PRO A 294 -8.96 -41.05 29.74
N ASP A 295 -8.99 -41.19 31.05
CA ASP A 295 -8.70 -42.46 31.69
C ASP A 295 -9.86 -42.88 32.60
N ALA A 296 -10.22 -44.15 32.44
CA ALA A 296 -11.39 -44.76 33.03
C ALA A 296 -11.10 -45.14 34.49
N GLY A 297 -11.92 -44.65 35.42
CA GLY A 297 -11.84 -45.10 36.81
C GLY A 297 -12.98 -44.53 37.65
N GLN A 298 -13.94 -45.40 37.99
CA GLN A 298 -15.14 -45.09 38.78
C GLN A 298 -14.82 -44.59 40.20
N GLY A 299 -15.59 -43.61 40.67
CA GLY A 299 -15.66 -43.23 42.08
C GLY A 299 -16.65 -42.08 42.32
N LYS A 300 -17.90 -42.41 42.67
CA LYS A 300 -18.89 -41.45 43.18
C LYS A 300 -18.41 -40.88 44.53
N ALA A 301 -18.47 -39.56 44.69
CA ALA A 301 -18.69 -38.91 45.98
C ALA A 301 -19.43 -37.58 45.76
N ASP A 302 -20.49 -37.40 46.53
CA ASP A 302 -21.37 -36.24 46.55
C ASP A 302 -20.60 -34.93 46.83
N GLN A 303 -20.63 -34.01 45.86
CA GLN A 303 -20.33 -32.59 46.09
C GLN A 303 -21.63 -31.80 45.88
N PRO A 304 -22.07 -30.99 46.85
CA PRO A 304 -23.27 -30.17 46.68
C PRO A 304 -23.11 -29.23 45.47
N PRO A 305 -24.18 -28.93 44.72
CA PRO A 305 -24.10 -28.05 43.57
C PRO A 305 -23.57 -26.69 43.99
N ALA A 306 -22.52 -26.22 43.33
CA ALA A 306 -22.04 -24.86 43.45
C ALA A 306 -23.17 -23.87 43.10
N ASP A 307 -23.36 -22.89 43.98
CA ASP A 307 -24.34 -21.81 43.90
C ASP A 307 -24.20 -21.04 42.56
N PRO A 308 -25.27 -20.88 41.74
CA PRO A 308 -25.19 -20.23 40.42
C PRO A 308 -25.08 -18.69 40.47
N ALA A 309 -24.64 -18.09 41.58
CA ALA A 309 -24.74 -16.65 41.82
C ALA A 309 -23.40 -15.96 42.11
N LYS A 310 -22.54 -15.83 41.10
CA LYS A 310 -21.72 -14.62 40.87
C LYS A 310 -21.03 -14.72 39.51
N ALA A 311 -21.67 -14.18 38.46
CA ALA A 311 -20.90 -13.76 37.30
C ALA A 311 -19.79 -12.80 37.82
N PRO A 312 -18.53 -12.96 37.39
CA PRO A 312 -17.46 -12.06 37.83
C PRO A 312 -17.87 -10.63 37.49
N THR A 313 -17.80 -9.74 38.48
CA THR A 313 -18.07 -8.32 38.27
C THR A 313 -17.13 -7.83 37.15
N PRO A 314 -17.65 -7.18 36.10
CA PRO A 314 -16.79 -6.71 35.02
C PRO A 314 -15.76 -5.73 35.57
N VAL A 315 -14.49 -5.92 35.16
CA VAL A 315 -13.41 -5.01 35.55
C VAL A 315 -13.61 -3.70 34.79
N VAL A 316 -13.77 -2.61 35.55
CA VAL A 316 -14.00 -1.26 35.02
C VAL A 316 -12.85 -0.36 35.45
N HIS A 317 -12.32 0.40 34.50
CA HIS A 317 -11.30 1.41 34.74
C HIS A 317 -11.83 2.79 34.33
N THR A 318 -11.82 3.74 35.26
CA THR A 318 -12.29 5.11 35.00
C THR A 318 -11.10 6.07 34.99
N LEU A 319 -10.85 6.69 33.84
CA LEU A 319 -9.93 7.83 33.70
C LEU A 319 -10.72 9.14 33.82
N ILE A 320 -10.29 10.00 34.73
CA ILE A 320 -10.84 11.34 34.93
C ILE A 320 -9.76 12.35 34.55
N VAL A 321 -10.04 13.22 33.59
CA VAL A 321 -9.14 14.32 33.19
C VAL A 321 -9.66 15.62 33.80
N GLY A 322 -8.85 16.22 34.65
CA GLY A 322 -9.14 17.47 35.34
C GLY A 322 -8.61 18.69 34.58
N GLY A 323 -8.29 19.75 35.32
CA GLY A 323 -7.82 21.03 34.81
C GLY A 323 -6.43 21.00 34.15
N GLN A 324 -5.98 22.17 33.66
CA GLN A 324 -4.63 22.33 33.12
C GLN A 324 -3.59 22.23 34.24
N ALA A 325 -2.46 21.57 33.94
CA ALA A 325 -1.36 21.37 34.89
C ALA A 325 -0.19 22.36 34.68
N ASP A 326 -0.29 23.25 33.68
CA ASP A 326 0.70 24.27 33.37
C ASP A 326 0.04 25.54 32.79
N LEU A 327 0.74 26.67 32.88
CA LEU A 327 0.23 27.97 32.38
C LEU A 327 0.14 28.04 30.85
N GLN A 328 0.89 27.20 30.13
CA GLN A 328 0.87 27.15 28.67
C GLN A 328 -0.26 26.27 28.13
N GLY A 329 -0.98 25.54 29.00
CA GLY A 329 -2.04 24.61 28.61
C GLY A 329 -1.53 23.42 27.79
N THR A 330 -0.27 23.04 27.97
CA THR A 330 0.34 21.89 27.29
C THR A 330 0.18 20.58 28.06
N LYS A 331 -0.22 20.66 29.34
CA LYS A 331 -0.39 19.53 30.25
C LYS A 331 -1.73 19.59 30.97
N ALA A 332 -2.23 18.43 31.38
CA ALA A 332 -3.47 18.28 32.15
C ALA A 332 -3.28 17.31 33.32
N TYR A 333 -4.03 17.54 34.40
CA TYR A 333 -4.15 16.57 35.47
C TYR A 333 -5.07 15.43 35.06
N ALA A 334 -4.71 14.20 35.42
CA ALA A 334 -5.49 13.00 35.19
C ALA A 334 -5.45 12.07 36.42
N ARG A 335 -6.51 11.29 36.63
CA ARG A 335 -6.61 10.30 37.72
C ARG A 335 -7.27 9.03 37.21
N ILE A 336 -6.77 7.89 37.65
CA ILE A 336 -7.52 6.62 37.58
C ILE A 336 -8.30 6.46 38.89
N GLU A 337 -9.60 6.23 38.78
CA GLU A 337 -10.46 6.03 39.95
C GLU A 337 -9.93 4.88 40.84
N GLY A 338 -9.93 5.10 42.15
CA GLY A 338 -9.37 4.16 43.13
C GLY A 338 -7.85 4.26 43.33
N GLN A 339 -7.11 5.03 42.52
CA GLN A 339 -5.68 5.28 42.74
C GLN A 339 -5.43 6.55 43.57
N PRO A 340 -4.39 6.56 44.44
CA PRO A 340 -4.11 7.66 45.36
C PRO A 340 -3.40 8.87 44.72
N SER A 341 -2.72 8.68 43.58
CA SER A 341 -1.95 9.74 42.92
C SER A 341 -2.66 10.25 41.65
N ALA A 342 -2.49 11.53 41.32
CA ALA A 342 -2.74 12.02 39.98
C ALA A 342 -1.49 11.93 39.10
N PHE A 343 -1.77 11.91 37.81
CA PHE A 343 -0.82 11.97 36.73
C PHE A 343 -0.88 13.36 36.10
N ILE A 344 0.26 13.84 35.63
CA ILE A 344 0.33 14.94 34.67
C ILE A 344 0.56 14.32 33.30
N ILE A 345 -0.39 14.52 32.39
CA ILE A 345 -0.34 14.00 31.02
C ILE A 345 -0.29 15.15 30.02
N GLN A 346 0.17 14.86 28.80
CA GLN A 346 0.21 15.86 27.73
C GLN A 346 -1.20 16.18 27.21
N GLU A 347 -1.52 17.45 27.04
CA GLU A 347 -2.81 17.92 26.52
C GLU A 347 -3.07 17.37 25.10
N LYS A 348 -2.02 17.08 24.32
CA LYS A 348 -2.16 16.41 23.02
C LYS A 348 -2.80 15.03 23.13
N SER A 349 -2.52 14.30 24.21
CA SER A 349 -3.12 13.00 24.49
C SER A 349 -4.59 13.15 24.87
N VAL A 350 -4.93 14.16 25.69
CA VAL A 350 -6.33 14.50 26.00
C VAL A 350 -7.11 14.84 24.72
N ARG A 351 -6.52 15.63 23.81
CA ARG A 351 -7.13 15.93 22.51
C ARG A 351 -7.38 14.70 21.65
N ALA A 352 -6.51 13.70 21.68
CA ALA A 352 -6.71 12.45 20.95
C ALA A 352 -7.91 11.63 21.47
N LEU A 353 -8.25 11.77 22.76
CA LEU A 353 -9.40 11.13 23.39
C LEU A 353 -10.72 11.85 23.13
N ARG A 354 -10.67 13.13 22.71
CA ARG A 354 -11.87 13.92 22.42
C ARG A 354 -12.45 13.47 21.08
N LYS A 355 -13.43 12.57 21.13
CA LYS A 355 -14.19 12.08 19.99
C LYS A 355 -15.65 12.48 20.12
N GLU A 356 -16.27 12.79 18.99
CA GLU A 356 -17.71 12.97 18.86
C GLU A 356 -18.39 11.69 18.38
N VAL A 357 -19.73 11.66 18.48
CA VAL A 357 -20.57 10.61 17.88
C VAL A 357 -20.21 10.39 16.41
N PHE A 358 -20.05 11.48 15.65
CA PHE A 358 -19.73 11.43 14.22
C PHE A 358 -18.35 10.78 13.93
N ASP A 359 -17.38 10.94 14.83
CA ASP A 359 -16.03 10.38 14.65
C ASP A 359 -16.01 8.86 14.84
N LEU A 360 -16.90 8.33 15.68
CA LEU A 360 -16.96 6.91 16.03
C LEU A 360 -18.10 6.15 15.35
N ARG A 361 -18.97 6.84 14.62
CA ARG A 361 -20.08 6.22 13.87
C ARG A 361 -19.59 5.76 12.51
N ASP A 362 -20.05 4.61 12.04
CA ASP A 362 -19.73 4.10 10.71
C ASP A 362 -20.23 5.08 9.64
N ARG A 363 -19.29 5.64 8.88
CA ARG A 363 -19.56 6.69 7.88
C ARG A 363 -19.77 6.16 6.48
N ARG A 364 -19.83 4.85 6.26
CA ARG A 364 -20.12 4.30 4.93
C ARG A 364 -21.56 4.64 4.52
N ALA A 365 -21.72 5.27 3.36
CA ALA A 365 -23.02 5.59 2.80
C ALA A 365 -23.78 4.33 2.36
N VAL A 366 -23.05 3.39 1.75
CA VAL A 366 -23.55 2.06 1.43
C VAL A 366 -22.72 1.06 2.25
N PRO A 367 -23.28 0.48 3.32
CA PRO A 367 -22.51 -0.24 4.32
C PRO A 367 -22.16 -1.68 3.90
N MET A 368 -21.48 -1.81 2.76
CA MET A 368 -21.11 -3.06 2.11
C MET A 368 -19.60 -3.37 2.21
N ASP A 369 -19.27 -4.66 2.21
CA ASP A 369 -17.97 -5.19 1.79
C ASP A 369 -18.06 -5.59 0.31
N SER A 370 -17.34 -4.86 -0.56
CA SER A 370 -17.43 -5.02 -2.03
C SER A 370 -17.02 -6.41 -2.52
N TYR A 371 -16.06 -7.06 -1.85
CA TYR A 371 -15.56 -8.38 -2.26
C TYR A 371 -16.47 -9.53 -1.85
N ARG A 372 -17.33 -9.30 -0.86
CA ARG A 372 -18.32 -10.27 -0.39
C ARG A 372 -19.64 -10.19 -1.15
N VAL A 373 -19.86 -9.20 -2.02
CA VAL A 373 -21.14 -9.09 -2.75
C VAL A 373 -21.29 -10.22 -3.77
N ASP A 374 -22.45 -10.90 -3.76
CA ASP A 374 -22.84 -11.90 -4.76
C ASP A 374 -24.10 -11.55 -5.54
N HIS A 375 -24.84 -10.54 -5.11
CA HIS A 375 -25.97 -9.96 -5.83
C HIS A 375 -25.94 -8.45 -5.70
N LEU A 376 -26.13 -7.75 -6.82
CA LEU A 376 -26.24 -6.30 -6.88
C LEU A 376 -27.40 -5.95 -7.83
N ALA A 377 -28.37 -5.19 -7.35
CA ALA A 377 -29.39 -4.56 -8.15
C ALA A 377 -29.35 -3.04 -7.96
N LEU A 378 -29.33 -2.31 -9.06
CA LEU A 378 -29.35 -0.87 -9.12
C LEU A 378 -30.56 -0.46 -9.94
N ASP A 379 -31.35 0.47 -9.42
CA ASP A 379 -32.34 1.22 -10.20
C ASP A 379 -32.07 2.70 -9.96
N LEU A 380 -31.27 3.31 -10.84
CA LEU A 380 -30.82 4.68 -10.70
C LEU A 380 -31.35 5.51 -11.86
N ASP A 381 -32.15 6.52 -11.56
CA ASP A 381 -32.78 7.44 -12.53
C ASP A 381 -33.53 6.69 -13.66
N GLY A 382 -34.18 5.58 -13.30
CA GLY A 382 -34.94 4.72 -14.22
C GLY A 382 -34.09 3.76 -15.05
N ALA A 383 -32.78 3.68 -14.81
CA ALA A 383 -31.89 2.68 -15.40
C ALA A 383 -31.69 1.51 -14.44
N ALA A 384 -32.41 0.42 -14.69
CA ALA A 384 -32.29 -0.80 -13.91
C ALA A 384 -31.19 -1.73 -14.45
N VAL A 385 -30.33 -2.22 -13.55
CA VAL A 385 -29.37 -3.29 -13.82
C VAL A 385 -29.28 -4.21 -12.60
N ALA A 386 -29.29 -5.52 -12.84
CA ALA A 386 -29.09 -6.51 -11.80
C ALA A 386 -27.99 -7.47 -12.21
N LEU A 387 -27.16 -7.87 -11.25
CA LEU A 387 -26.00 -8.71 -11.43
C LEU A 387 -25.99 -9.79 -10.36
N ASP A 388 -25.69 -11.01 -10.79
CA ASP A 388 -25.49 -12.17 -9.92
C ASP A 388 -24.09 -12.73 -10.13
N ARG A 389 -23.45 -13.14 -9.04
CA ARG A 389 -22.15 -13.80 -9.04
C ARG A 389 -22.30 -15.27 -8.69
N ALA A 390 -21.86 -16.15 -9.59
CA ALA A 390 -21.74 -17.58 -9.36
C ALA A 390 -20.37 -18.07 -9.83
N ASP A 391 -19.73 -18.97 -9.08
CA ASP A 391 -18.43 -19.57 -9.43
C ASP A 391 -17.36 -18.54 -9.85
N ALA A 392 -17.31 -17.43 -9.10
CA ALA A 392 -16.45 -16.26 -9.33
C ALA A 392 -16.75 -15.41 -10.59
N ALA A 393 -17.66 -15.83 -11.46
CA ALA A 393 -18.09 -15.07 -12.63
C ALA A 393 -19.32 -14.19 -12.34
N TRP A 394 -19.32 -12.98 -12.87
CA TRP A 394 -20.47 -12.08 -12.81
C TRP A 394 -21.34 -12.26 -14.06
N THR A 395 -22.66 -12.24 -13.85
CA THR A 395 -23.66 -12.26 -14.91
C THR A 395 -24.61 -11.11 -14.71
N ILE A 396 -24.93 -10.40 -15.78
CA ILE A 396 -26.07 -9.50 -15.84
C ILE A 396 -27.33 -10.37 -15.83
N ALA A 397 -28.26 -10.07 -14.93
CA ALA A 397 -29.58 -10.69 -14.84
C ALA A 397 -30.67 -9.77 -15.43
N VAL A 398 -30.51 -8.45 -15.30
CA VAL A 398 -31.42 -7.42 -15.85
C VAL A 398 -30.59 -6.38 -16.60
N PRO A 399 -31.01 -5.96 -17.81
CA PRO A 399 -32.28 -6.26 -18.48
C PRO A 399 -32.33 -7.60 -19.22
N GLU A 400 -31.17 -8.19 -19.55
CA GLU A 400 -31.09 -9.52 -20.14
C GLU A 400 -29.97 -10.34 -19.51
N LYS A 401 -30.10 -11.67 -19.60
CA LYS A 401 -29.09 -12.59 -19.07
C LYS A 401 -27.86 -12.60 -19.96
N ALA A 402 -26.74 -12.09 -19.46
CA ALA A 402 -25.48 -12.03 -20.20
C ALA A 402 -24.24 -12.07 -19.29
N PRO A 403 -23.05 -12.45 -19.78
CA PRO A 403 -21.80 -12.31 -19.03
C PRO A 403 -21.49 -10.84 -18.73
N ALA A 404 -21.04 -10.57 -17.50
CA ALA A 404 -20.61 -9.24 -17.09
C ALA A 404 -19.08 -9.13 -17.04
N GLU A 405 -18.56 -7.94 -17.32
CA GLU A 405 -17.15 -7.61 -17.18
C GLU A 405 -16.80 -7.48 -15.69
N GLY A 406 -16.13 -8.49 -15.14
CA GLY A 406 -15.89 -8.60 -13.70
C GLY A 406 -15.15 -7.41 -13.10
N GLN A 407 -14.19 -6.82 -13.85
CA GLN A 407 -13.44 -5.65 -13.40
C GLN A 407 -14.31 -4.39 -13.35
N SER A 408 -15.22 -4.21 -14.32
CA SER A 408 -16.17 -3.09 -14.33
C SER A 408 -17.15 -3.19 -13.15
N VAL A 409 -17.65 -4.40 -12.86
CA VAL A 409 -18.53 -4.67 -11.71
C VAL A 409 -17.80 -4.40 -10.39
N GLN A 410 -16.58 -4.90 -10.23
CA GLN A 410 -15.78 -4.65 -9.02
C GLN A 410 -15.52 -3.15 -8.82
N SER A 411 -15.17 -2.42 -9.89
CA SER A 411 -14.94 -0.97 -9.84
C SER A 411 -16.20 -0.19 -9.47
N LEU A 412 -17.39 -0.69 -9.82
CA LEU A 412 -18.67 -0.13 -9.38
C LEU A 412 -18.94 -0.40 -7.90
N LEU A 413 -18.72 -1.63 -7.43
CA LEU A 413 -18.86 -2.01 -6.02
C LEU A 413 -17.91 -1.21 -5.12
N ASP A 414 -16.65 -1.04 -5.51
CA ASP A 414 -15.66 -0.28 -4.75
C ASP A 414 -16.02 1.21 -4.67
N ARG A 415 -16.58 1.80 -5.75
CA ARG A 415 -17.10 3.17 -5.72
C ARG A 415 -18.24 3.31 -4.71
N MET A 416 -19.19 2.38 -4.67
CA MET A 416 -20.29 2.40 -3.70
C MET A 416 -19.80 2.21 -2.26
N ALA A 417 -18.91 1.24 -2.02
CA ALA A 417 -18.34 0.96 -0.70
C ALA A 417 -17.48 2.12 -0.17
N GLY A 418 -16.84 2.88 -1.07
CA GLY A 418 -16.00 4.03 -0.73
C GLY A 418 -16.75 5.32 -0.41
N MET A 419 -18.06 5.39 -0.72
CA MET A 419 -18.86 6.59 -0.44
C MET A 419 -18.99 6.86 1.06
N LYS A 420 -18.72 8.11 1.47
CA LYS A 420 -18.76 8.53 2.86
C LYS A 420 -19.86 9.54 3.14
N VAL A 421 -20.52 9.35 4.27
CA VAL A 421 -21.46 10.29 4.85
C VAL A 421 -20.71 11.45 5.52
N THR A 422 -21.28 12.65 5.36
CA THR A 422 -20.77 13.92 5.93
C THR A 422 -21.67 14.48 7.03
N ALA A 423 -22.92 14.05 7.11
CA ALA A 423 -23.86 14.38 8.17
C ALA A 423 -24.95 13.30 8.27
N PHE A 424 -25.54 13.10 9.45
CA PHE A 424 -26.60 12.12 9.67
C PHE A 424 -27.91 12.80 10.07
N THR A 425 -29.02 12.14 9.74
CA THR A 425 -30.36 12.40 10.26
C THR A 425 -30.90 11.07 10.77
N ASP A 426 -30.96 10.94 12.09
CA ASP A 426 -31.58 9.80 12.76
C ASP A 426 -33.11 9.92 12.72
N GLN A 427 -33.82 8.79 12.68
CA GLN A 427 -35.29 8.74 12.58
C GLN A 427 -35.83 9.53 11.37
N ALA A 428 -35.12 9.45 10.24
CA ALA A 428 -35.51 10.13 9.01
C ALA A 428 -36.84 9.57 8.46
N ASP A 429 -37.70 10.47 7.99
CA ASP A 429 -38.95 10.13 7.30
C ASP A 429 -38.65 9.63 5.87
N PRO A 430 -39.04 8.41 5.49
CA PRO A 430 -38.86 7.89 4.12
C PRO A 430 -39.61 8.69 3.05
N ALA A 431 -40.53 9.58 3.41
CA ALA A 431 -41.23 10.50 2.49
C ALA A 431 -40.71 11.95 2.56
N SER A 432 -39.54 12.18 3.18
CA SER A 432 -38.99 13.53 3.35
C SER A 432 -38.58 14.18 2.02
N ALA A 433 -39.23 15.29 1.67
CA ALA A 433 -38.84 16.13 0.55
C ALA A 433 -37.50 16.88 0.79
N GLU A 434 -37.15 17.19 2.04
CA GLU A 434 -35.89 17.84 2.39
C GLU A 434 -34.66 16.94 2.18
N LEU A 435 -34.89 15.62 2.19
CA LEU A 435 -33.87 14.60 1.91
C LEU A 435 -33.99 14.04 0.48
N GLY A 436 -34.96 14.52 -0.30
CA GLY A 436 -35.24 14.05 -1.67
C GLY A 436 -35.78 12.62 -1.73
N LEU A 437 -36.35 12.10 -0.64
CA LEU A 437 -36.85 10.71 -0.53
C LEU A 437 -38.30 10.57 -1.01
N ASP A 438 -39.07 11.66 -1.11
CA ASP A 438 -40.41 11.69 -1.70
C ASP A 438 -40.41 11.32 -3.19
N LYS A 439 -39.31 11.63 -3.88
CA LYS A 439 -39.03 11.27 -5.28
C LYS A 439 -37.59 10.81 -5.39
N PRO A 440 -37.27 9.57 -4.98
CA PRO A 440 -35.89 9.11 -4.90
C PRO A 440 -35.20 9.15 -6.26
N TYR A 441 -33.88 9.36 -6.24
CA TYR A 441 -33.02 9.21 -7.40
C TYR A 441 -32.94 7.75 -7.81
N GLY A 442 -32.94 6.83 -6.82
CA GLY A 442 -32.91 5.42 -7.09
C GLY A 442 -32.68 4.55 -5.86
N THR A 443 -32.45 3.27 -6.09
CA THR A 443 -32.17 2.27 -5.05
C THR A 443 -30.95 1.44 -5.39
N VAL A 444 -30.18 1.11 -4.35
CA VAL A 444 -29.08 0.15 -4.39
C VAL A 444 -29.44 -1.01 -3.49
N THR A 445 -29.60 -2.20 -4.07
CA THR A 445 -29.87 -3.44 -3.35
C THR A 445 -28.69 -4.38 -3.53
N PHE A 446 -28.16 -4.95 -2.45
CA PHE A 446 -27.04 -5.87 -2.52
C PHE A 446 -27.16 -7.00 -1.49
N ARG A 447 -26.49 -8.12 -1.76
CA ARG A 447 -26.38 -9.24 -0.83
C ARG A 447 -24.93 -9.67 -0.68
N HIS A 448 -24.50 -9.90 0.56
CA HIS A 448 -23.21 -10.53 0.82
C HIS A 448 -23.33 -12.05 0.75
N ARG A 449 -22.25 -12.68 0.29
CA ARG A 449 -22.12 -14.13 0.23
C ARG A 449 -22.33 -14.75 1.60
N GLY A 450 -23.27 -15.70 1.65
CA GLY A 450 -23.67 -16.41 2.85
C GLY A 450 -24.92 -15.83 3.52
N ASP A 451 -25.33 -14.61 3.16
CA ASP A 451 -26.55 -14.00 3.68
C ASP A 451 -27.77 -14.49 2.88
N VAL A 452 -28.92 -14.49 3.54
CA VAL A 452 -30.21 -14.88 2.92
C VAL A 452 -31.02 -13.66 2.50
N LYS A 453 -30.79 -12.51 3.13
CA LYS A 453 -31.56 -11.28 2.90
C LYS A 453 -30.70 -10.23 2.22
N ASP A 454 -31.31 -9.55 1.26
CA ASP A 454 -30.70 -8.40 0.62
C ASP A 454 -30.79 -7.16 1.53
N THR A 455 -29.79 -6.30 1.44
CA THR A 455 -29.79 -4.96 2.03
C THR A 455 -30.15 -3.95 0.95
N SER A 456 -31.06 -3.02 1.23
CA SER A 456 -31.47 -1.98 0.29
C SER A 456 -31.21 -0.60 0.86
N ILE A 457 -30.58 0.26 0.06
CA ILE A 457 -30.31 1.67 0.36
C ILE A 457 -31.04 2.51 -0.67
N VAL A 458 -31.82 3.49 -0.20
CA VAL A 458 -32.54 4.45 -1.05
C VAL A 458 -31.69 5.69 -1.21
N ILE A 459 -31.56 6.18 -2.43
CA ILE A 459 -30.84 7.42 -2.74
C ILE A 459 -31.88 8.50 -3.04
N GLY A 460 -31.90 9.55 -2.23
CA GLY A 460 -32.76 10.72 -2.46
C GLY A 460 -32.29 11.53 -3.66
N ARG A 461 -33.21 12.24 -4.33
CA ARG A 461 -32.83 13.21 -5.38
C ARG A 461 -32.07 14.39 -4.79
N GLU A 462 -31.35 15.08 -5.67
CA GLU A 462 -30.63 16.30 -5.33
C GLU A 462 -31.60 17.36 -4.79
N VAL A 463 -31.27 17.89 -3.62
CA VAL A 463 -32.02 18.97 -2.96
C VAL A 463 -31.23 20.28 -2.99
N ALA A 464 -31.78 21.35 -2.40
CA ALA A 464 -31.17 22.67 -2.41
C ALA A 464 -29.68 22.66 -1.99
N GLY A 465 -28.83 23.35 -2.76
CA GLY A 465 -27.39 23.39 -2.51
C GLY A 465 -26.61 22.17 -3.03
N GLY A 466 -27.21 21.33 -3.86
CA GLY A 466 -26.54 20.19 -4.51
C GLY A 466 -26.31 18.98 -3.59
N ALA A 467 -26.97 18.95 -2.44
CA ALA A 467 -26.85 17.85 -1.50
C ALA A 467 -27.68 16.65 -1.97
N MET A 468 -27.12 15.46 -1.82
CA MET A 468 -27.86 14.20 -1.94
C MET A 468 -27.77 13.44 -0.62
N TRP A 469 -28.77 12.58 -0.38
CA TRP A 469 -28.86 11.78 0.82
C TRP A 469 -29.05 10.30 0.48
N VAL A 470 -28.41 9.43 1.25
CA VAL A 470 -28.66 8.00 1.25
C VAL A 470 -29.49 7.67 2.49
N PHE A 471 -30.48 6.80 2.35
CA PHE A 471 -31.37 6.39 3.42
C PHE A 471 -31.35 4.88 3.54
N ASP A 472 -31.12 4.39 4.76
CA ASP A 472 -31.24 2.98 5.12
C ASP A 472 -32.63 2.74 5.75
N PRO A 473 -33.56 2.09 5.05
CA PRO A 473 -34.89 1.80 5.57
C PRO A 473 -34.88 0.87 6.79
N ALA A 474 -33.85 0.02 6.94
CA ALA A 474 -33.79 -0.92 8.05
C ALA A 474 -33.48 -0.23 9.39
N THR A 475 -32.79 0.92 9.34
CA THR A 475 -32.42 1.69 10.53
C THR A 475 -33.13 3.04 10.63
N SER A 476 -33.87 3.45 9.59
CA SER A 476 -34.49 4.78 9.47
C SER A 476 -33.47 5.92 9.64
N VAL A 477 -32.28 5.73 9.08
CA VAL A 477 -31.19 6.71 9.13
C VAL A 477 -30.93 7.23 7.73
N ALA A 478 -30.82 8.56 7.59
CA ALA A 478 -30.33 9.19 6.39
C ALA A 478 -28.91 9.76 6.60
N GLY A 479 -28.07 9.69 5.57
CA GLY A 479 -26.72 10.23 5.55
C GLY A 479 -26.51 11.14 4.35
N LYS A 480 -26.01 12.35 4.58
CA LYS A 480 -25.66 13.29 3.50
C LYS A 480 -24.37 12.85 2.81
N VAL A 481 -24.40 12.79 1.49
CA VAL A 481 -23.26 12.43 0.63
C VAL A 481 -22.96 13.54 -0.37
N ASP A 482 -21.77 13.50 -0.98
CA ASP A 482 -21.46 14.34 -2.14
C ASP A 482 -22.28 13.87 -3.35
N GLY A 483 -23.05 14.78 -3.96
CA GLY A 483 -23.85 14.48 -5.14
C GLY A 483 -22.98 14.00 -6.32
N ALA A 484 -21.74 14.48 -6.44
CA ALA A 484 -20.83 14.03 -7.47
C ALA A 484 -20.48 12.55 -7.34
N ASP A 485 -20.39 12.02 -6.12
CA ASP A 485 -20.13 10.60 -5.90
C ASP A 485 -21.31 9.73 -6.32
N VAL A 486 -22.54 10.17 -6.03
CA VAL A 486 -23.78 9.49 -6.45
C VAL A 486 -23.90 9.50 -7.98
N LEU A 487 -23.66 10.65 -8.62
CA LEU A 487 -23.77 10.76 -10.07
C LEU A 487 -22.73 9.90 -10.82
N ARG A 488 -21.55 9.64 -10.20
CA ARG A 488 -20.55 8.70 -10.73
C ARG A 488 -20.95 7.23 -10.64
N LEU A 489 -22.02 6.89 -9.92
CA LEU A 489 -22.61 5.54 -9.91
C LEU A 489 -23.44 5.26 -11.15
N LYS A 490 -23.81 6.31 -11.92
CA LYS A 490 -24.57 6.14 -13.15
C LYS A 490 -23.81 5.22 -14.09
N THR A 491 -24.38 4.05 -14.31
CA THR A 491 -23.85 2.98 -15.14
C THR A 491 -25.01 2.40 -15.94
N THR A 492 -24.71 1.89 -17.12
CA THR A 492 -25.66 1.08 -17.89
C THR A 492 -25.25 -0.38 -17.83
N TRP A 493 -26.17 -1.28 -18.16
CA TRP A 493 -25.83 -2.69 -18.32
C TRP A 493 -24.80 -2.91 -19.45
N LEU A 494 -24.72 -2.01 -20.44
CA LEU A 494 -23.72 -2.06 -21.51
C LEU A 494 -22.30 -1.80 -20.99
N ASP A 495 -22.16 -0.86 -20.05
CA ASP A 495 -20.86 -0.55 -19.40
C ASP A 495 -20.35 -1.72 -18.54
N LEU A 496 -21.27 -2.58 -18.10
CA LEU A 496 -20.98 -3.76 -17.27
C LEU A 496 -20.96 -5.06 -18.07
N HIS A 497 -21.32 -5.03 -19.36
CA HIS A 497 -21.30 -6.20 -20.21
C HIS A 497 -19.86 -6.55 -20.61
N GLN A 498 -19.58 -7.85 -20.80
CA GLN A 498 -18.28 -8.32 -21.28
C GLN A 498 -17.84 -7.60 -22.57
N LEU A 499 -16.56 -7.24 -22.65
CA LEU A 499 -15.96 -6.55 -23.79
C LEU A 499 -15.38 -7.52 -24.84
N SER A 500 -15.12 -8.78 -24.48
CA SER A 500 -14.75 -9.80 -25.47
C SER A 500 -15.89 -10.00 -26.47
N VAL A 501 -15.61 -9.72 -27.75
CA VAL A 501 -16.55 -9.92 -28.85
C VAL A 501 -16.53 -11.39 -29.29
N TRP A 502 -15.33 -11.93 -29.49
CA TRP A 502 -15.10 -13.37 -29.63
C TRP A 502 -13.67 -13.76 -29.28
N THR A 503 -13.49 -15.05 -29.04
CA THR A 503 -12.18 -15.70 -28.90
C THR A 503 -12.18 -16.98 -29.73
N ILE A 504 -11.30 -17.03 -30.74
CA ILE A 504 -11.01 -18.25 -31.49
C ILE A 504 -9.93 -19.00 -30.73
N GLY A 505 -10.32 -20.06 -30.02
CA GLY A 505 -9.41 -20.83 -29.16
C GLY A 505 -8.26 -21.52 -29.90
N PRO A 506 -7.20 -21.90 -29.18
CA PRO A 506 -6.02 -22.57 -29.75
C PRO A 506 -6.32 -23.95 -30.36
N GLU A 507 -7.45 -24.56 -29.99
CA GLU A 507 -7.96 -25.81 -30.54
C GLU A 507 -8.50 -25.67 -31.98
N LEU A 508 -8.82 -24.45 -32.41
CA LEU A 508 -9.27 -24.16 -33.76
C LEU A 508 -8.09 -23.71 -34.62
N VAL A 509 -7.96 -24.24 -35.84
CA VAL A 509 -6.97 -23.78 -36.82
C VAL A 509 -7.64 -22.79 -37.76
N VAL A 510 -7.22 -21.52 -37.76
CA VAL A 510 -7.75 -20.55 -38.74
C VAL A 510 -7.30 -20.96 -40.14
N ARG A 511 -8.28 -21.23 -41.01
CA ARG A 511 -8.09 -21.67 -42.40
C ARG A 511 -8.19 -20.53 -43.39
N SER A 512 -9.02 -19.55 -43.10
CA SER A 512 -9.10 -18.35 -43.92
C SER A 512 -9.52 -17.14 -43.11
N ALA A 513 -9.10 -15.98 -43.61
CA ALA A 513 -9.60 -14.69 -43.18
C ALA A 513 -9.80 -13.84 -44.44
N SER A 514 -10.99 -13.27 -44.59
CA SER A 514 -11.31 -12.38 -45.70
C SER A 514 -11.98 -11.11 -45.18
N TRP A 515 -11.75 -10.00 -45.87
CA TRP A 515 -12.48 -8.78 -45.61
C TRP A 515 -12.65 -7.97 -46.88
N THR A 516 -13.77 -7.26 -46.96
CA THR A 516 -14.04 -6.34 -48.06
C THR A 516 -13.98 -4.92 -47.55
N ARG A 517 -13.18 -4.07 -48.20
CA ARG A 517 -13.06 -2.64 -47.90
C ARG A 517 -12.95 -1.86 -49.20
N ASN A 518 -13.66 -0.73 -49.30
CA ASN A 518 -13.66 0.13 -50.49
C ASN A 518 -13.97 -0.62 -51.81
N GLY A 519 -14.76 -1.70 -51.75
CA GLY A 519 -15.10 -2.53 -52.91
C GLY A 519 -14.00 -3.49 -53.38
N GLU A 520 -12.89 -3.63 -52.65
CA GLU A 520 -11.86 -4.66 -52.90
C GLU A 520 -11.91 -5.69 -51.76
N THR A 521 -11.83 -6.98 -52.11
CA THR A 521 -11.78 -8.08 -51.14
C THR A 521 -10.35 -8.57 -51.00
N VAL A 522 -9.87 -8.64 -49.76
CA VAL A 522 -8.60 -9.27 -49.39
C VAL A 522 -8.91 -10.63 -48.79
N GLU A 523 -8.21 -11.67 -49.23
CA GLU A 523 -8.40 -13.02 -48.72
C GLU A 523 -7.05 -13.71 -48.47
N LEU A 524 -6.93 -14.24 -47.26
CA LEU A 524 -5.82 -15.09 -46.82
C LEU A 524 -6.32 -16.51 -46.60
N THR A 525 -5.51 -17.49 -47.03
CA THR A 525 -5.76 -18.92 -46.77
C THR A 525 -4.56 -19.56 -46.06
N ASN A 526 -4.81 -20.50 -45.15
CA ASN A 526 -3.80 -21.22 -44.38
C ASN A 526 -3.91 -22.74 -44.57
N SER A 527 -2.92 -23.35 -45.21
CA SER A 527 -2.81 -24.81 -45.37
C SER A 527 -2.06 -25.51 -44.24
N GLY A 528 -1.48 -24.74 -43.30
CA GLY A 528 -0.61 -25.25 -42.23
C GLY A 528 -1.34 -25.61 -40.94
N THR A 529 -0.60 -25.63 -39.83
CA THR A 529 -1.12 -25.81 -38.47
C THR A 529 -1.03 -24.49 -37.68
N ASN A 530 -1.54 -24.44 -36.46
CA ASN A 530 -1.33 -23.29 -35.58
C ASN A 530 0.15 -23.07 -35.22
N GLU A 531 0.94 -24.15 -35.10
CA GLU A 531 2.38 -24.08 -34.78
C GLU A 531 3.24 -23.69 -36.00
N LYS A 532 2.81 -24.13 -37.19
CA LYS A 532 3.51 -23.88 -38.45
C LYS A 532 2.49 -23.43 -39.51
N PRO A 533 2.01 -22.18 -39.40
CA PRO A 533 1.04 -21.67 -40.36
C PRO A 533 1.69 -21.51 -41.74
N GLN A 534 0.91 -21.78 -42.77
CA GLN A 534 1.30 -21.63 -44.18
C GLN A 534 0.29 -20.72 -44.86
N TRP A 535 0.42 -19.42 -44.56
CA TRP A 535 -0.45 -18.39 -45.10
C TRP A 535 -0.15 -18.10 -46.57
N ARG A 536 -1.18 -17.74 -47.31
CA ARG A 536 -1.09 -17.23 -48.68
C ARG A 536 -2.13 -16.14 -48.90
N LEU A 537 -1.72 -15.05 -49.56
CA LEU A 537 -2.64 -14.05 -50.08
C LEU A 537 -3.17 -14.56 -51.43
N VAL A 538 -4.49 -14.73 -51.53
CA VAL A 538 -5.16 -15.30 -52.71
C VAL A 538 -6.07 -14.30 -53.43
N GLN A 539 -6.56 -13.29 -52.72
CA GLN A 539 -7.26 -12.14 -53.28
C GLN A 539 -6.74 -10.85 -52.63
N PRO A 540 -6.74 -9.73 -53.38
CA PRO A 540 -7.12 -9.60 -54.79
C PRO A 540 -6.01 -10.01 -55.76
N ILE A 541 -4.83 -10.35 -55.24
CA ILE A 541 -3.69 -10.89 -55.99
C ILE A 541 -3.19 -12.17 -55.33
N GLU A 542 -2.57 -13.05 -56.11
CA GLU A 542 -1.89 -14.23 -55.60
C GLU A 542 -0.43 -13.88 -55.26
N ALA A 543 -0.08 -13.84 -53.97
CA ALA A 543 1.24 -13.44 -53.51
C ALA A 543 1.70 -14.21 -52.25
N ALA A 544 3.02 -14.28 -52.05
CA ALA A 544 3.58 -14.71 -50.78
C ALA A 544 3.30 -13.65 -49.71
N PRO A 545 2.85 -14.03 -48.51
CA PRO A 545 2.51 -13.05 -47.49
C PRO A 545 3.77 -12.50 -46.81
N ASN A 546 3.64 -11.30 -46.26
CA ASN A 546 4.49 -10.85 -45.17
C ASN A 546 4.07 -11.62 -43.89
N VAL A 547 4.91 -12.55 -43.47
CA VAL A 547 4.61 -13.49 -42.36
C VAL A 547 4.37 -12.76 -41.04
N GLU A 548 5.14 -11.71 -40.75
CA GLU A 548 5.04 -10.94 -39.51
C GLU A 548 3.71 -10.17 -39.45
N LYS A 549 3.40 -9.40 -40.50
CA LYS A 549 2.17 -8.60 -40.59
C LYS A 549 0.91 -9.49 -40.57
N VAL A 550 0.95 -10.64 -41.24
CA VAL A 550 -0.14 -11.62 -41.17
C VAL A 550 -0.27 -12.22 -39.77
N HIS A 551 0.84 -12.59 -39.11
CA HIS A 551 0.81 -13.12 -37.75
C HIS A 551 0.16 -12.13 -36.76
N GLU A 552 0.56 -10.85 -36.82
CA GLU A 552 -0.02 -9.79 -35.99
C GLU A 552 -1.54 -9.62 -36.23
N LEU A 553 -1.96 -9.55 -37.49
CA LEU A 553 -3.37 -9.43 -37.84
C LEU A 553 -4.18 -10.65 -37.38
N MET A 554 -3.66 -11.87 -37.56
CA MET A 554 -4.32 -13.09 -37.09
C MET A 554 -4.45 -13.12 -35.57
N GLY A 555 -3.47 -12.61 -34.84
CA GLY A 555 -3.56 -12.44 -33.38
C GLY A 555 -4.76 -11.58 -32.97
N ARG A 556 -4.97 -10.46 -33.67
CA ARG A 556 -6.10 -9.55 -33.45
C ARG A 556 -7.44 -10.16 -33.86
N LEU A 557 -7.49 -10.83 -35.00
CA LEU A 557 -8.72 -11.47 -35.49
C LEU A 557 -9.14 -12.68 -34.66
N ARG A 558 -8.19 -13.36 -34.00
CA ARG A 558 -8.51 -14.43 -33.04
C ARG A 558 -9.16 -13.89 -31.77
N ASN A 559 -8.75 -12.72 -31.30
CA ASN A 559 -9.21 -12.12 -30.04
C ASN A 559 -9.74 -10.71 -30.32
N VAL A 560 -10.99 -10.62 -30.74
CA VAL A 560 -11.63 -9.32 -30.98
C VAL A 560 -12.22 -8.84 -29.66
N GLU A 561 -11.80 -7.66 -29.24
CA GLU A 561 -12.31 -6.96 -28.06
C GLU A 561 -12.97 -5.65 -28.48
N ALA A 562 -14.10 -5.37 -27.87
CA ALA A 562 -14.77 -4.08 -27.93
C ALA A 562 -14.00 -3.09 -27.06
N ALA A 563 -13.76 -1.88 -27.56
CA ALA A 563 -13.29 -0.80 -26.70
C ALA A 563 -14.37 -0.36 -25.71
N ARG A 564 -15.64 -0.45 -26.14
CA ARG A 564 -16.83 -0.13 -25.35
C ARG A 564 -18.09 -0.65 -26.04
N ASN A 565 -19.08 -1.10 -25.26
CA ASN A 565 -20.42 -1.39 -25.78
C ASN A 565 -21.27 -0.10 -25.89
N LEU A 566 -21.92 0.09 -27.03
CA LEU A 566 -22.63 1.33 -27.38
C LEU A 566 -24.15 1.18 -27.35
N ALA A 567 -24.67 0.08 -27.89
CA ALA A 567 -26.10 -0.14 -28.06
C ALA A 567 -26.43 -1.62 -28.28
N ALA A 568 -27.72 -1.95 -28.18
CA ALA A 568 -28.25 -3.22 -28.64
C ALA A 568 -28.37 -3.24 -30.18
N ALA A 569 -28.41 -4.45 -30.75
CA ALA A 569 -28.40 -4.68 -32.20
C ALA A 569 -29.66 -4.17 -32.93
N ASP A 570 -30.75 -3.89 -32.24
CA ASP A 570 -31.95 -3.28 -32.82
C ASP A 570 -31.69 -1.87 -33.38
N LYS A 571 -30.61 -1.22 -32.94
CA LYS A 571 -30.15 0.08 -33.46
C LYS A 571 -29.13 -0.02 -34.60
N ALA A 572 -28.87 -1.20 -35.16
CA ALA A 572 -27.79 -1.38 -36.15
C ALA A 572 -27.83 -0.38 -37.32
N ALA A 573 -29.03 -0.07 -37.83
CA ALA A 573 -29.21 0.91 -38.92
C ALA A 573 -28.83 2.34 -38.50
N ASP A 574 -29.10 2.74 -37.25
CA ASP A 574 -28.68 4.05 -36.73
C ASP A 574 -27.16 4.22 -36.79
N PHE A 575 -26.42 3.11 -36.71
CA PHE A 575 -24.95 3.07 -36.75
C PHE A 575 -24.38 2.73 -38.14
N GLY A 576 -25.21 2.60 -39.18
CA GLY A 576 -24.78 2.27 -40.54
C GLY A 576 -24.26 0.83 -40.71
N LEU A 577 -24.64 -0.08 -39.80
CA LEU A 577 -24.21 -1.48 -39.85
C LEU A 577 -25.05 -2.35 -40.81
N ASP A 578 -26.13 -1.80 -41.35
CA ASP A 578 -26.93 -2.37 -42.44
C ASP A 578 -26.21 -2.27 -43.79
N ASP A 579 -25.39 -1.24 -43.99
CA ASP A 579 -24.43 -1.10 -45.10
C ASP A 579 -22.99 -0.93 -44.57
N PRO A 580 -22.37 -2.01 -44.08
CA PRO A 580 -21.09 -1.92 -43.38
C PRO A 580 -19.95 -1.56 -44.34
N ALA A 581 -19.14 -0.57 -43.95
CA ALA A 581 -17.94 -0.14 -44.67
C ALA A 581 -16.88 -1.26 -44.79
N ILE A 582 -16.82 -2.14 -43.78
CA ILE A 582 -15.96 -3.33 -43.78
C ILE A 582 -16.74 -4.54 -43.28
N ARG A 583 -16.67 -5.64 -44.03
CA ARG A 583 -17.13 -6.96 -43.57
C ARG A 583 -15.94 -7.88 -43.45
N VAL A 584 -15.71 -8.43 -42.26
CA VAL A 584 -14.64 -9.38 -41.96
C VAL A 584 -15.25 -10.76 -41.73
N THR A 585 -14.66 -11.79 -42.33
CA THR A 585 -15.05 -13.19 -42.14
C THR A 585 -13.80 -14.02 -41.85
N VAL A 586 -13.84 -14.79 -40.77
CA VAL A 586 -12.76 -15.70 -40.37
C VAL A 586 -13.34 -17.10 -40.27
N THR A 587 -12.71 -18.06 -40.94
CA THR A 587 -13.13 -19.46 -40.89
C THR A 587 -12.05 -20.28 -40.19
N ALA A 588 -12.43 -21.02 -39.16
CA ALA A 588 -11.54 -21.86 -38.39
C ALA A 588 -12.03 -23.31 -38.31
N GLU A 589 -11.11 -24.26 -38.36
CA GLU A 589 -11.38 -25.70 -38.35
C GLU A 589 -11.12 -26.28 -36.96
N ALA A 590 -12.10 -27.04 -36.44
CA ALA A 590 -11.95 -27.81 -35.20
C ALA A 590 -11.35 -29.20 -35.47
N ALA A 591 -10.95 -29.89 -34.39
CA ALA A 591 -10.55 -31.29 -34.46
C ALA A 591 -11.69 -32.14 -35.07
N GLY A 592 -11.42 -32.78 -36.21
CA GLY A 592 -12.41 -33.55 -36.97
C GLY A 592 -12.96 -32.87 -38.23
N GLY A 593 -12.49 -31.68 -38.58
CA GLY A 593 -12.82 -31.03 -39.86
C GLY A 593 -14.07 -30.14 -39.84
N GLU A 594 -14.69 -29.94 -38.68
CA GLU A 594 -15.82 -29.00 -38.53
C GLU A 594 -15.34 -27.57 -38.73
N MET A 595 -16.00 -26.83 -39.63
CA MET A 595 -15.68 -25.43 -39.93
C MET A 595 -16.60 -24.50 -39.14
N ARG A 596 -16.00 -23.51 -38.48
CA ARG A 596 -16.70 -22.44 -37.74
C ARG A 596 -16.40 -21.10 -38.39
N GLU A 597 -17.45 -20.32 -38.63
CA GLU A 597 -17.36 -18.99 -39.23
C GLU A 597 -17.59 -17.91 -38.16
N PHE A 598 -16.74 -16.88 -38.16
CA PHE A 598 -16.82 -15.69 -37.32
C PHE A 598 -16.93 -14.48 -38.25
N SER A 599 -17.97 -13.68 -38.10
CA SER A 599 -18.26 -12.59 -39.03
C SER A 599 -18.50 -11.27 -38.28
N LEU A 600 -17.73 -10.24 -38.63
CA LEU A 600 -17.78 -8.91 -38.02
C LEU A 600 -18.15 -7.87 -39.09
N LEU A 601 -19.18 -7.08 -38.78
CA LEU A 601 -19.61 -5.93 -39.55
C LEU A 601 -18.99 -4.69 -38.90
N ILE A 602 -18.39 -3.81 -39.69
CA ILE A 602 -17.80 -2.55 -39.22
C ILE A 602 -18.31 -1.41 -40.09
N ALA A 603 -18.83 -0.36 -39.45
CA ALA A 603 -19.22 0.89 -40.07
C ALA A 603 -18.35 2.04 -39.57
N GLU A 604 -18.24 3.10 -40.36
CA GLU A 604 -17.56 4.33 -39.97
C GLU A 604 -18.60 5.38 -39.53
N ARG A 605 -18.38 5.98 -38.36
CA ARG A 605 -19.26 7.00 -37.79
C ARG A 605 -18.44 8.04 -37.02
N ASP A 606 -18.61 9.31 -37.35
CA ASP A 606 -17.97 10.44 -36.64
C ASP A 606 -16.43 10.29 -36.54
N GLY A 607 -15.80 9.69 -37.57
CA GLY A 607 -14.36 9.41 -37.61
C GLY A 607 -13.90 8.24 -36.73
N LYS A 608 -14.84 7.44 -36.19
CA LYS A 608 -14.60 6.21 -35.44
C LYS A 608 -15.19 5.00 -36.16
N HIS A 609 -14.79 3.82 -35.72
CA HIS A 609 -15.33 2.56 -36.22
C HIS A 609 -16.20 1.91 -35.17
N VAL A 610 -17.42 1.59 -35.58
CA VAL A 610 -18.39 0.84 -34.78
C VAL A 610 -18.59 -0.52 -35.40
N GLY A 611 -18.78 -1.54 -34.57
CA GLY A 611 -18.79 -2.93 -34.98
C GLY A 611 -19.92 -3.71 -34.37
N MET A 612 -20.29 -4.80 -35.04
CA MET A 612 -21.28 -5.75 -34.58
C MET A 612 -20.95 -7.12 -35.20
N VAL A 613 -21.00 -8.18 -34.38
CA VAL A 613 -20.94 -9.55 -34.90
C VAL A 613 -22.17 -9.79 -35.76
N ALA A 614 -22.03 -10.39 -36.94
CA ALA A 614 -23.18 -10.70 -37.79
C ALA A 614 -24.18 -11.61 -37.04
N GLY A 615 -25.41 -11.14 -36.85
CA GLY A 615 -26.43 -11.83 -36.03
C GLY A 615 -26.22 -11.72 -34.51
N GLY A 616 -25.24 -10.96 -34.06
CA GLY A 616 -24.97 -10.66 -32.66
C GLY A 616 -25.97 -9.68 -32.04
N LYS A 617 -25.84 -9.46 -30.73
CA LYS A 617 -26.78 -8.64 -29.94
C LYS A 617 -26.29 -7.22 -29.63
N LEU A 618 -25.00 -6.95 -29.83
CA LEU A 618 -24.36 -5.74 -29.35
C LEU A 618 -23.63 -5.00 -30.46
N ILE A 619 -23.74 -3.67 -30.40
CA ILE A 619 -22.97 -2.71 -31.17
C ILE A 619 -21.90 -2.14 -30.24
N PHE A 620 -20.67 -2.07 -30.72
CA PHE A 620 -19.51 -1.66 -29.92
C PHE A 620 -18.55 -0.77 -30.70
N ASP A 621 -17.74 0.01 -29.99
CA ASP A 621 -16.56 0.67 -30.56
C ASP A 621 -15.51 -0.39 -30.91
N VAL A 622 -15.03 -0.39 -32.16
CA VAL A 622 -13.98 -1.30 -32.63
C VAL A 622 -12.62 -0.71 -32.31
N ASP A 623 -11.69 -1.54 -31.82
CA ASP A 623 -10.30 -1.14 -31.63
C ASP A 623 -9.70 -0.60 -32.95
N PRO A 624 -9.23 0.67 -32.99
CA PRO A 624 -8.58 1.24 -34.16
C PRO A 624 -7.39 0.41 -34.69
N ALA A 625 -6.71 -0.35 -33.83
CA ALA A 625 -5.61 -1.22 -34.22
C ALA A 625 -6.07 -2.40 -35.08
N LEU A 626 -7.28 -2.93 -34.87
CA LEU A 626 -7.86 -3.95 -35.74
C LEU A 626 -8.09 -3.38 -37.14
N VAL A 627 -8.75 -2.22 -37.25
CA VAL A 627 -9.06 -1.58 -38.53
C VAL A 627 -7.79 -1.18 -39.27
N SER A 628 -6.78 -0.69 -38.55
CA SER A 628 -5.47 -0.38 -39.12
C SER A 628 -4.79 -1.65 -39.65
N GLY A 629 -4.82 -2.74 -38.90
CA GLY A 629 -4.25 -4.04 -39.32
C GLY A 629 -4.90 -4.59 -40.60
N LEU A 630 -6.19 -4.37 -40.81
CA LEU A 630 -6.90 -4.74 -42.05
C LEU A 630 -6.47 -3.92 -43.28
N ALA A 631 -5.79 -2.79 -43.06
CA ALA A 631 -5.32 -1.88 -44.11
C ALA A 631 -3.86 -2.11 -44.52
N VAL A 632 -3.09 -2.87 -43.76
CA VAL A 632 -1.64 -3.02 -43.97
C VAL A 632 -1.34 -3.82 -45.25
N ALA A 633 -0.16 -3.61 -45.84
CA ALA A 633 0.36 -4.45 -46.93
C ALA A 633 0.72 -5.85 -46.40
N LEU A 634 -0.05 -6.86 -46.81
CA LEU A 634 0.09 -8.23 -46.30
C LEU A 634 0.88 -9.14 -47.22
N ASP A 635 1.26 -8.69 -48.41
CA ASP A 635 2.21 -9.36 -49.27
C ASP A 635 3.66 -9.03 -48.89
N GLY A 636 4.58 -9.92 -49.26
CA GLY A 636 6.01 -9.73 -48.99
C GLY A 636 6.74 -8.80 -49.97
N ALA A 637 6.05 -8.16 -50.93
CA ALA A 637 6.70 -7.33 -51.93
C ALA A 637 6.96 -5.92 -51.37
N ALA A 638 8.20 -5.45 -51.47
CA ALA A 638 8.54 -4.06 -51.17
C ALA A 638 7.77 -3.12 -52.12
N TRP A 639 7.20 -2.03 -51.58
CA TRP A 639 6.41 -1.10 -52.40
C TRP A 639 7.26 -0.36 -53.44
N ALA A 640 8.48 0.04 -53.07
CA ALA A 640 9.37 0.80 -53.94
C ALA A 640 10.20 -0.07 -54.91
N ASP A 641 10.66 -1.23 -54.43
CA ASP A 641 11.42 -2.25 -55.16
C ASP A 641 12.44 -1.68 -56.19
N PHE A 642 13.51 -1.06 -55.67
CA PHE A 642 14.67 -0.66 -56.47
C PHE A 642 15.97 -0.61 -55.64
N ASN A 643 17.12 -0.72 -56.31
CA ASN A 643 18.42 -0.58 -55.68
C ASN A 643 18.89 0.89 -55.70
N LYS A 644 18.80 1.57 -54.56
CA LYS A 644 19.20 2.98 -54.40
C LYS A 644 20.65 3.27 -54.79
N ASP A 645 21.57 2.35 -54.58
CA ASP A 645 22.99 2.55 -54.87
C ASP A 645 23.30 2.49 -56.37
N GLN A 646 22.42 1.87 -57.15
CA GLN A 646 22.51 1.78 -58.61
C GLN A 646 21.73 2.89 -59.33
N ALA A 647 21.16 3.85 -58.59
CA ALA A 647 20.51 5.01 -59.19
C ALA A 647 21.54 5.87 -59.93
N THR A 648 21.28 6.11 -61.22
CA THR A 648 22.10 6.94 -62.10
C THR A 648 21.43 8.26 -62.44
N ARG A 649 20.11 8.37 -62.26
CA ARG A 649 19.35 9.58 -62.52
C ARG A 649 18.15 9.70 -61.58
N LEU A 650 17.88 10.92 -61.16
CA LEU A 650 16.78 11.30 -60.28
C LEU A 650 16.08 12.52 -60.87
N GLU A 651 14.81 12.37 -61.24
CA GLU A 651 13.96 13.47 -61.73
C GLU A 651 12.89 13.75 -60.68
N ILE A 652 12.76 15.01 -60.25
CA ILE A 652 11.78 15.44 -59.26
C ILE A 652 10.95 16.55 -59.88
N ARG A 653 9.63 16.38 -59.87
CA ARG A 653 8.67 17.42 -60.23
C ARG A 653 7.63 17.53 -59.11
N GLY A 654 7.56 18.70 -58.51
CA GLY A 654 6.59 19.07 -57.46
C GLY A 654 6.06 20.49 -57.67
N PRO A 655 5.25 21.03 -56.75
CA PRO A 655 4.62 22.34 -56.90
C PRO A 655 5.61 23.51 -57.11
N ASN A 656 6.75 23.47 -56.41
CA ASN A 656 7.75 24.55 -56.43
C ASN A 656 9.15 24.07 -56.83
N VAL A 657 9.26 22.87 -57.44
CA VAL A 657 10.54 22.26 -57.76
C VAL A 657 10.45 21.42 -59.03
N GLU A 658 11.38 21.66 -59.95
CA GLU A 658 11.64 20.80 -61.11
C GLU A 658 13.16 20.60 -61.19
N LEU A 659 13.62 19.38 -60.93
CA LEU A 659 15.04 19.02 -60.87
C LEU A 659 15.31 17.74 -61.65
N ASN A 660 16.38 17.75 -62.44
CA ASN A 660 16.89 16.59 -63.14
C ASN A 660 18.34 16.40 -62.75
N LEU A 661 18.63 15.37 -61.94
CA LEU A 661 19.94 15.08 -61.39
C LEU A 661 20.50 13.81 -62.04
N ASN A 662 21.77 13.83 -62.43
CA ASN A 662 22.49 12.68 -62.98
C ASN A 662 23.69 12.37 -62.11
N ARG A 663 24.01 11.09 -62.03
CA ARG A 663 25.16 10.59 -61.30
C ARG A 663 26.25 10.15 -62.27
N LEU A 664 27.46 10.64 -62.05
CA LEU A 664 28.67 10.17 -62.72
C LEU A 664 29.70 9.79 -61.64
N GLY A 665 29.97 8.48 -61.48
CA GLY A 665 30.73 7.99 -60.34
C GLY A 665 29.98 8.25 -59.02
N ASP A 666 30.58 9.00 -58.10
CA ASP A 666 29.97 9.37 -56.82
C ASP A 666 29.41 10.80 -56.79
N GLU A 667 29.59 11.56 -57.87
CA GLU A 667 29.11 12.92 -57.98
C GLU A 667 27.71 12.96 -58.60
N TRP A 668 26.88 13.88 -58.08
CA TRP A 668 25.56 14.20 -58.62
C TRP A 668 25.58 15.61 -59.20
N THR A 669 25.05 15.79 -60.41
CA THR A 669 24.99 17.07 -61.13
C THR A 669 23.60 17.31 -61.71
N ALA A 670 23.23 18.57 -61.95
CA ALA A 670 21.91 18.92 -62.51
C ALA A 670 21.98 19.20 -64.02
N ASP A 671 21.08 18.63 -64.82
CA ASP A 671 21.03 18.83 -66.29
C ASP A 671 20.57 20.24 -66.69
N LYS A 672 19.55 20.76 -66.00
CA LYS A 672 18.82 21.99 -66.33
C LYS A 672 18.48 22.78 -65.07
N ALA A 673 19.49 23.16 -64.32
CA ALA A 673 19.35 24.15 -63.27
C ALA A 673 20.60 25.05 -63.28
N ASP A 674 20.48 26.24 -63.86
CA ASP A 674 21.51 27.26 -63.82
C ASP A 674 22.07 27.39 -62.38
N GLY A 675 23.33 27.02 -62.19
CA GLY A 675 24.12 27.29 -60.98
C GLY A 675 23.79 26.46 -59.72
N LEU A 676 22.99 25.39 -59.76
CA LEU A 676 22.76 24.56 -58.57
C LEU A 676 23.99 23.68 -58.25
N ASN A 677 24.69 24.01 -57.17
CA ASN A 677 25.72 23.12 -56.62
C ASN A 677 25.02 21.98 -55.84
N VAL A 678 25.01 20.77 -56.38
CA VAL A 678 24.20 19.66 -55.84
C VAL A 678 24.83 19.07 -54.57
N ASN A 679 24.03 18.98 -53.51
CA ASN A 679 24.39 18.26 -52.30
C ASN A 679 24.16 16.75 -52.48
N ALA A 680 25.21 16.02 -52.90
CA ALA A 680 25.17 14.58 -53.14
C ALA A 680 24.74 13.75 -51.90
N MET A 681 24.94 14.24 -50.68
CA MET A 681 24.47 13.57 -49.46
C MET A 681 22.95 13.59 -49.37
N ARG A 682 22.34 14.75 -49.60
CA ARG A 682 20.88 14.91 -49.53
C ARG A 682 20.14 14.16 -50.64
N VAL A 683 20.77 14.01 -51.81
CA VAL A 683 20.26 13.11 -52.86
C VAL A 683 20.26 11.65 -52.39
N ARG A 684 21.34 11.18 -51.78
CA ARG A 684 21.42 9.81 -51.22
C ARG A 684 20.43 9.57 -50.07
N TRP A 685 20.16 10.60 -49.27
CA TRP A 685 19.13 10.52 -48.23
C TRP A 685 17.74 10.33 -48.84
N LEU A 686 17.36 11.13 -49.84
CA LEU A 686 16.08 10.95 -50.53
C LEU A 686 15.96 9.56 -51.17
N LEU A 687 17.02 9.09 -51.85
CA LEU A 687 17.03 7.74 -52.44
C LEU A 687 16.90 6.64 -51.38
N SER A 688 17.46 6.85 -50.18
CA SER A 688 17.27 5.94 -49.05
C SER A 688 15.84 5.99 -48.52
N ASP A 689 15.30 7.20 -48.29
CA ASP A 689 13.93 7.39 -47.84
C ASP A 689 12.94 6.74 -48.82
N LEU A 690 13.12 6.93 -50.14
CA LEU A 690 12.29 6.30 -51.18
C LEU A 690 12.40 4.77 -51.21
N ALA A 691 13.58 4.21 -50.97
CA ALA A 691 13.79 2.76 -51.02
C ALA A 691 13.28 2.04 -49.77
N GLU A 692 13.29 2.72 -48.62
CA GLU A 692 12.96 2.17 -47.30
C GLU A 692 11.54 2.52 -46.83
N ILE A 693 10.81 3.31 -47.62
CA ILE A 693 9.45 3.73 -47.26
C ILE A 693 8.50 2.54 -47.19
N GLU A 694 7.86 2.38 -46.04
CA GLU A 694 6.77 1.44 -45.84
C GLU A 694 5.44 2.20 -45.82
N PRO A 695 4.53 1.92 -46.78
CA PRO A 695 3.26 2.61 -46.78
C PRO A 695 2.44 2.30 -45.52
N ALA A 696 1.79 3.33 -44.97
CA ALA A 696 0.95 3.22 -43.78
C ALA A 696 -0.28 2.33 -44.02
N ALA A 697 -0.80 2.32 -45.26
CA ALA A 697 -1.93 1.47 -45.66
C ALA A 697 -1.93 1.19 -47.17
N VAL A 698 -2.52 0.07 -47.56
CA VAL A 698 -2.88 -0.27 -48.94
C VAL A 698 -4.35 0.08 -49.16
N VAL A 699 -4.61 0.90 -50.17
CA VAL A 699 -5.96 1.34 -50.55
C VAL A 699 -6.51 0.46 -51.66
N ARG A 700 -5.64 0.11 -52.62
CA ARG A 700 -5.88 -0.87 -53.68
C ARG A 700 -4.62 -1.68 -53.89
N TYR A 701 -4.73 -3.00 -53.88
CA TYR A 701 -3.65 -3.87 -54.33
C TYR A 701 -3.46 -3.77 -55.84
N LYS A 702 -4.55 -3.56 -56.60
CA LYS A 702 -4.48 -3.32 -58.05
C LYS A 702 -5.66 -2.49 -58.55
N THR A 703 -5.38 -1.42 -59.30
CA THR A 703 -6.39 -0.61 -60.00
C THR A 703 -5.79 0.07 -61.23
N ASP A 704 -6.60 0.22 -62.28
CA ASP A 704 -6.27 1.02 -63.45
C ASP A 704 -6.81 2.46 -63.33
N ASN A 705 -7.70 2.72 -62.36
CA ASN A 705 -8.32 4.04 -62.18
C ASN A 705 -7.62 4.82 -61.07
N LEU A 706 -6.69 5.68 -61.47
CA LEU A 706 -5.91 6.54 -60.58
C LEU A 706 -6.59 7.88 -60.25
N LEU A 707 -7.65 8.25 -60.97
CA LEU A 707 -8.34 9.53 -60.86
C LEU A 707 -8.91 9.81 -59.44
N PRO A 708 -9.54 8.86 -58.73
CA PRO A 708 -10.10 9.11 -57.39
C PRO A 708 -9.04 9.51 -56.35
N TYR A 709 -7.77 9.25 -56.65
CA TYR A 709 -6.64 9.48 -55.76
C TYR A 709 -5.81 10.70 -56.17
N HIS A 710 -6.21 11.39 -57.25
CA HIS A 710 -5.43 12.45 -57.91
C HIS A 710 -4.00 12.01 -58.26
N LEU A 711 -3.86 10.75 -58.69
CA LEU A 711 -2.58 10.17 -59.12
C LEU A 711 -2.39 10.22 -60.64
N ASP A 712 -3.45 10.57 -61.39
CA ASP A 712 -3.41 10.91 -62.81
C ASP A 712 -2.77 12.28 -63.07
N GLN A 713 -2.96 13.22 -62.14
CA GLN A 713 -2.28 14.52 -62.07
C GLN A 713 -1.61 14.67 -60.70
N PRO A 714 -0.52 13.93 -60.46
CA PRO A 714 0.09 13.87 -59.15
C PRO A 714 0.73 15.20 -58.77
N GLU A 715 0.63 15.57 -57.50
CA GLU A 715 1.29 16.75 -56.97
C GLU A 715 2.81 16.59 -56.99
N TRP A 716 3.29 15.38 -56.72
CA TRP A 716 4.71 15.03 -56.83
C TRP A 716 4.92 13.83 -57.75
N ARG A 717 5.88 13.97 -58.66
CA ARG A 717 6.37 12.91 -59.53
C ARG A 717 7.87 12.80 -59.35
N ILE A 718 8.32 11.68 -58.80
CA ILE A 718 9.73 11.40 -58.53
C ILE A 718 10.14 10.16 -59.32
N ARG A 719 11.01 10.33 -60.32
CA ARG A 719 11.52 9.22 -61.13
C ARG A 719 12.94 8.89 -60.75
N VAL A 720 13.19 7.64 -60.39
CA VAL A 720 14.52 7.10 -60.14
C VAL A 720 14.84 6.11 -61.24
N LYS A 721 15.93 6.38 -61.96
CA LYS A 721 16.44 5.50 -63.00
C LYS A 721 17.81 4.99 -62.59
N GLY A 722 17.99 3.68 -62.71
CA GLY A 722 19.27 3.00 -62.53
C GLY A 722 19.66 2.23 -63.78
N LEU A 723 20.69 1.39 -63.65
CA LEU A 723 21.17 0.55 -64.74
C LEU A 723 20.16 -0.54 -65.14
N THR A 724 19.37 -1.04 -64.18
CA THR A 724 18.48 -2.18 -64.35
C THR A 724 17.01 -1.86 -64.04
N PHE A 725 16.70 -0.62 -63.65
CA PHE A 725 15.37 -0.22 -63.25
C PHE A 725 15.04 1.22 -63.68
N ASP A 726 13.74 1.47 -63.84
CA ASP A 726 13.15 2.78 -64.07
C ASP A 726 11.85 2.81 -63.28
N ARG A 727 11.78 3.64 -62.25
CA ARG A 727 10.68 3.69 -61.29
C ARG A 727 10.19 5.12 -61.16
N THR A 728 8.89 5.34 -61.33
CA THR A 728 8.27 6.64 -61.06
C THR A 728 7.33 6.53 -59.88
N PHE A 729 7.61 7.27 -58.81
CA PHE A 729 6.74 7.43 -57.65
C PHE A 729 5.83 8.64 -57.88
N LEU A 730 4.53 8.43 -57.71
CA LEU A 730 3.50 9.45 -57.82
C LEU A 730 2.89 9.66 -56.45
N VAL A 731 2.84 10.91 -55.98
CA VAL A 731 2.12 11.30 -54.75
C VAL A 731 1.02 12.29 -55.14
N GLY A 732 -0.20 11.92 -54.81
CA GLY A 732 -1.42 12.60 -55.25
C GLY A 732 -2.11 13.36 -54.11
N GLY A 733 -3.44 13.25 -54.10
CA GLY A 733 -4.31 13.98 -53.19
C GLY A 733 -4.28 13.48 -51.75
N ASN A 734 -5.02 14.17 -50.90
CA ASN A 734 -5.12 13.85 -49.48
C ASN A 734 -5.85 12.52 -49.27
N GLY A 735 -5.27 11.66 -48.42
CA GLY A 735 -5.91 10.47 -47.89
C GLY A 735 -6.04 10.55 -46.37
N PRO A 736 -6.70 9.56 -45.73
CA PRO A 736 -6.79 9.49 -44.27
C PRO A 736 -5.40 9.52 -43.61
N GLY A 737 -5.11 10.59 -42.86
CA GLY A 737 -3.83 10.75 -42.12
C GLY A 737 -2.58 10.94 -42.99
N GLY A 738 -2.72 11.16 -44.31
CA GLY A 738 -1.59 11.14 -45.22
C GLY A 738 -1.95 11.52 -46.66
N ARG A 739 -1.21 10.98 -47.62
CA ARG A 739 -1.47 11.18 -49.06
C ARG A 739 -1.50 9.87 -49.82
N TYR A 740 -2.33 9.83 -50.85
CA TYR A 740 -2.31 8.72 -51.79
C TYR A 740 -1.01 8.71 -52.58
N ALA A 741 -0.45 7.52 -52.79
CA ALA A 741 0.72 7.32 -53.62
C ALA A 741 0.65 6.04 -54.44
N THR A 742 1.39 5.99 -55.54
CA THR A 742 1.59 4.77 -56.34
C THR A 742 2.96 4.77 -57.00
N VAL A 743 3.44 3.58 -57.36
CA VAL A 743 4.53 3.44 -58.33
C VAL A 743 3.90 3.25 -59.71
N GLU A 744 4.24 4.12 -60.66
CA GLU A 744 3.71 4.10 -62.02
C GLU A 744 3.87 2.70 -62.66
N GLY A 745 2.76 2.17 -63.19
CA GLY A 745 2.71 0.83 -63.77
C GLY A 745 2.48 -0.32 -62.76
N SER A 746 2.55 -0.08 -61.45
CA SER A 746 2.26 -1.12 -60.45
C SER A 746 0.76 -1.42 -60.29
N GLY A 747 -0.09 -0.41 -60.52
CA GLY A 747 -1.53 -0.47 -60.20
C GLY A 747 -1.83 -0.45 -58.69
N ARG A 748 -0.82 -0.47 -57.81
CA ARG A 748 -1.00 -0.47 -56.36
C ARG A 748 -1.14 0.97 -55.85
N VAL A 749 -2.22 1.25 -55.14
CA VAL A 749 -2.45 2.56 -54.49
C VAL A 749 -2.32 2.40 -52.98
N VAL A 750 -1.50 3.24 -52.38
CA VAL A 750 -1.18 3.22 -50.94
C VAL A 750 -1.40 4.58 -50.30
N ILE A 751 -1.36 4.65 -48.97
CA ILE A 751 -1.27 5.88 -48.21
C ILE A 751 0.14 5.98 -47.63
N LEU A 752 0.80 7.11 -47.89
CA LEU A 752 2.00 7.52 -47.17
C LEU A 752 1.58 8.47 -46.05
N ASP A 753 2.14 8.27 -44.85
CA ASP A 753 1.87 9.20 -43.75
C ASP A 753 2.48 10.59 -44.07
N LEU A 754 2.03 11.63 -43.35
CA LEU A 754 2.51 13.00 -43.61
C LEU A 754 4.02 13.15 -43.39
N LYS A 755 4.60 12.39 -42.46
CA LYS A 755 6.04 12.44 -42.16
C LYS A 755 6.86 11.90 -43.33
N ASP A 756 6.41 10.83 -43.95
CA ASP A 756 7.05 10.26 -45.13
C ASP A 756 6.84 11.14 -46.36
N VAL A 757 5.65 11.71 -46.53
CA VAL A 757 5.42 12.74 -47.55
C VAL A 757 6.39 13.90 -47.38
N GLU A 758 6.60 14.41 -46.15
CA GLU A 758 7.57 15.48 -45.87
C GLU A 758 9.01 15.09 -46.21
N LYS A 759 9.41 13.82 -46.06
CA LYS A 759 10.73 13.34 -46.48
C LYS A 759 10.88 13.39 -48.00
N LEU A 760 9.81 13.09 -48.74
CA LEU A 760 9.83 13.02 -50.20
C LEU A 760 9.64 14.39 -50.88
N ALA A 761 8.80 15.26 -50.30
CA ALA A 761 8.38 16.54 -50.83
C ALA A 761 9.35 17.68 -50.48
N LYS A 762 10.59 17.62 -50.99
CA LYS A 762 11.62 18.62 -50.72
C LYS A 762 11.71 19.69 -51.81
N ASP A 763 11.90 20.94 -51.39
CA ASP A 763 12.12 22.06 -52.31
C ASP A 763 13.54 22.07 -52.89
N ARG A 764 13.75 22.88 -53.94
CA ARG A 764 15.05 23.03 -54.63
C ARG A 764 16.22 23.33 -53.68
N SER A 765 16.01 24.19 -52.68
CA SER A 765 17.05 24.60 -51.72
C SER A 765 17.55 23.44 -50.84
N TYR A 766 16.73 22.40 -50.66
CA TYR A 766 17.17 21.19 -49.98
C TYR A 766 18.28 20.51 -50.79
N TYR A 767 18.31 20.57 -52.11
CA TYR A 767 19.35 19.88 -52.88
C TYR A 767 20.61 20.72 -53.10
N GLU A 768 20.69 21.93 -52.56
CA GLU A 768 21.84 22.83 -52.72
C GLU A 768 22.90 22.58 -51.64
N ALA A 769 24.17 22.53 -52.03
CA ALA A 769 25.31 22.49 -51.13
C ALA A 769 25.58 23.90 -50.56
N ALA A 770 25.99 23.97 -49.29
CA ALA A 770 26.45 25.24 -48.72
C ALA A 770 27.69 25.72 -49.50
N ARG A 771 27.69 27.01 -49.86
CA ARG A 771 28.79 27.64 -50.61
C ARG A 771 30.08 27.68 -49.81
#